data_AF-A0AAV1RKP2-F1
#
_entry.id   AF-A0AAV1RKP2-F1
#
_cell.length_a   1.000
_cell.length_b   1.000
_cell.length_c   1.000
_cell.angle_alpha   90.00
_cell.angle_beta   90.00
_cell.angle_gamma   90.00
#
_symmetry.space_group_name_H-M   'P 1'
#
loop_
_entity.id
_entity.type
_entity.pdbx_description
1 polymer ?
#
loop_
_entity_poly.entity_id
_entity_poly.type
_entity_poly.pdbx_seq_one_letter_code
_entity_poly.pdbx_strand_id
1 'polypeptide(L)'
;MGTPKEHIEQIRKTTFSIGGEKNPLAPMLDQAVKFLSAELYAKDVHFLMELIQNAEDNEYLEGVEPSLEFVITSRDITNTGAPATLLMFNNEKGFSAKNIESICNVGNSTKKGNRKRGYIGEKGIGFKSVFLIAAQPYIFSNGYQIRFNEKPCPHCNLGYIVPEWVDESPSLSDIKQIYGSASTLPTTTLILPLKPDKVNPVKQQLSSIHPEILLFLSKIKRLSIREDNEDPRLNTVSAIAITKETNFVTRKNIDAESYTLYLSADENGDEFEKECSYYLWKQKFPVRPENRVDMRMEVEDWVITLAFPNGVRLHRGMKYSPGVYAFLPTEMVSNFPFIIQADFILASSRETIRLDNKWNQGILDCVPFAFINALVSLVKTVDDAPVSSMPRMFKFLPVYSSPIEKLNSVRESIKAKLAEEDIVPIESYTEQKFFHKPCKVGRLMPAFWNTLKKAREQRVSLHNLSSHGCYVLNSSFDKPEYDQILEFLGVRPVCSEWYVKCIQGSNIVRGVTEKAYVELLHFLAVNWQSKFHSTGMGNIPLVKYVGIDGSVSLCTVNESAQWYGKTLCLSCQSSRVSWLIDWNKEFRCMANLYFVPKSTQEAICSSSEKEVVLKWLVDPVNITLLTVYEYADLYGSQVSSDRKLVIAYAHFLYHSFLKDYLSDREVASLRAKMPFVDSYGHVIKERNAVLVPASESKWVQLIGSNPWRGESYVELGEDYLDPGYFAGTSTEGKQLLEFLEASDIPHISPPDAGIPTASTPLTKQNAFLLLDWIRELKRSGSIPSKFMTCIKEGSWLKITMNGSPGYKPPSQSFLLTSLNTSSNWGYILQNGSVLVDIPLIEQSFYGHKINEYREELKTVGVMFEYGEA
;
A
#
# COMPACT_ATOMS: atom_id res chain seq x y z
N MET A 1 53.55 -48.56 -36.01
CA MET A 1 53.71 -48.45 -34.53
C MET A 1 53.50 -49.83 -33.97
N GLY A 2 54.30 -50.22 -32.96
CA GLY A 2 54.10 -51.48 -32.25
C GLY A 2 52.76 -51.51 -31.51
N THR A 3 52.35 -52.68 -31.04
CA THR A 3 51.15 -52.83 -30.20
C THR A 3 51.27 -52.01 -28.91
N PRO A 4 50.15 -51.65 -28.23
CA PRO A 4 50.23 -50.98 -26.93
C PRO A 4 51.13 -51.69 -25.91
N LYS A 5 51.16 -53.04 -25.89
CA LYS A 5 52.04 -53.84 -25.03
C LYS A 5 53.51 -53.64 -25.37
N GLU A 6 53.87 -53.70 -26.65
CA GLU A 6 55.24 -53.43 -27.13
C GLU A 6 55.69 -52.01 -26.77
N HIS A 7 54.79 -51.04 -26.84
CA HIS A 7 55.10 -49.66 -26.45
C HIS A 7 55.42 -49.54 -24.94
N ILE A 8 54.66 -50.22 -24.07
CA ILE A 8 54.94 -50.23 -22.63
C ILE A 8 56.28 -50.90 -22.32
N GLU A 9 56.59 -52.03 -22.95
CA GLU A 9 57.90 -52.68 -22.81
C GLU A 9 59.04 -51.77 -23.30
N GLN A 10 58.82 -51.02 -24.38
CA GLN A 10 59.78 -50.04 -24.86
C GLN A 10 60.01 -48.91 -23.85
N ILE A 11 58.97 -48.38 -23.20
CA ILE A 11 59.10 -47.37 -22.12
C ILE A 11 59.89 -47.96 -20.95
N ARG A 12 59.55 -49.17 -20.50
CA ARG A 12 60.24 -49.86 -19.40
C ARG A 12 61.73 -50.02 -19.67
N LYS A 13 62.09 -50.43 -20.89
CA LYS A 13 63.48 -50.62 -21.30
C LYS A 13 64.24 -49.30 -21.46
N THR A 14 63.65 -48.33 -22.17
CA THR A 14 64.36 -47.09 -22.56
C THR A 14 64.36 -46.02 -21.47
N THR A 15 63.22 -45.79 -20.83
CA THR A 15 63.05 -44.71 -19.84
C THR A 15 63.52 -45.15 -18.46
N PHE A 16 63.21 -46.40 -18.07
CA PHE A 16 63.51 -46.92 -16.74
C PHE A 16 64.70 -47.88 -16.69
N SER A 17 65.37 -48.13 -17.82
CA SER A 17 66.54 -49.02 -17.93
C SER A 17 66.28 -50.45 -17.42
N ILE A 18 65.03 -50.91 -17.47
CA ILE A 18 64.67 -52.26 -17.03
C ILE A 18 65.20 -53.27 -18.05
N GLY A 19 66.06 -54.18 -17.59
CA GLY A 19 66.80 -55.13 -18.44
C GLY A 19 68.13 -54.59 -18.98
N GLY A 20 68.56 -53.39 -18.57
CA GLY A 20 69.87 -52.79 -18.83
C GLY A 20 70.65 -52.48 -17.54
N GLU A 21 71.63 -51.57 -17.62
CA GLU A 21 72.38 -51.11 -16.44
C GLU A 21 71.49 -50.27 -15.49
N LYS A 22 71.70 -50.41 -14.18
CA LYS A 22 70.90 -49.71 -13.16
C LYS A 22 71.17 -48.20 -13.19
N ASN A 23 70.11 -47.40 -13.25
CA ASN A 23 70.22 -45.95 -13.15
C ASN A 23 70.63 -45.52 -11.73
N PRO A 24 71.79 -44.86 -11.55
CA PRO A 24 72.29 -44.47 -10.22
C PRO A 24 71.43 -43.38 -9.55
N LEU A 25 70.63 -42.62 -10.30
CA LEU A 25 69.76 -41.57 -9.78
C LEU A 25 68.38 -42.06 -9.33
N ALA A 26 68.07 -43.35 -9.55
CA ALA A 26 66.76 -43.91 -9.23
C ALA A 26 66.32 -43.70 -7.76
N PRO A 27 67.18 -43.88 -6.73
CA PRO A 27 66.77 -43.64 -5.34
C PRO A 27 66.41 -42.18 -5.04
N MET A 28 67.12 -41.22 -5.65
CA MET A 28 66.83 -39.79 -5.48
C MET A 28 65.51 -39.40 -6.14
N LEU A 29 65.22 -39.97 -7.31
CA LEU A 29 63.96 -39.75 -8.02
C LEU A 29 62.77 -40.36 -7.27
N ASP A 30 62.90 -41.58 -6.74
CA ASP A 30 61.87 -42.22 -5.91
C ASP A 30 61.52 -41.35 -4.71
N GLN A 31 62.54 -40.87 -4.00
CA GLN A 31 62.35 -40.03 -2.82
C GLN A 31 61.74 -38.66 -3.17
N ALA A 32 62.15 -38.04 -4.28
CA ALA A 32 61.55 -36.78 -4.76
C ALA A 32 60.07 -36.96 -5.12
N VAL A 33 59.71 -38.02 -5.84
CA VAL A 33 58.31 -38.33 -6.21
C VAL A 33 57.48 -38.61 -4.96
N LYS A 34 58.02 -39.35 -3.99
CA LYS A 34 57.35 -39.64 -2.72
C LYS A 34 57.11 -38.37 -1.90
N PHE A 35 58.10 -37.48 -1.79
CA PHE A 35 57.95 -36.19 -1.12
C PHE A 35 56.95 -35.28 -1.83
N LEU A 36 57.04 -35.14 -3.16
CA LEU A 36 56.07 -34.37 -3.95
C LEU A 36 54.65 -34.92 -3.77
N SER A 37 54.46 -36.24 -3.82
CA SER A 37 53.14 -36.87 -3.65
C SER A 37 52.56 -36.67 -2.25
N ALA A 38 53.39 -36.75 -1.20
CA ALA A 38 52.95 -36.60 0.19
C ALA A 38 52.75 -35.13 0.61
N GLU A 39 53.64 -34.22 0.20
CA GLU A 39 53.68 -32.83 0.65
C GLU A 39 52.72 -31.92 -0.13
N LEU A 40 52.45 -32.23 -1.41
CA LEU A 40 51.48 -31.47 -2.21
C LEU A 40 50.03 -31.76 -1.83
N TYR A 41 49.75 -32.84 -1.10
CA TYR A 41 48.39 -33.30 -0.85
C TYR A 41 48.19 -33.86 0.57
N ALA A 42 48.30 -32.97 1.56
CA ALA A 42 48.09 -33.30 2.98
C ALA A 42 46.62 -33.60 3.38
N LYS A 43 45.66 -33.43 2.45
CA LYS A 43 44.24 -33.73 2.64
C LYS A 43 43.77 -34.68 1.54
N ASP A 44 42.99 -35.69 1.93
CA ASP A 44 42.38 -36.69 1.05
C ASP A 44 41.44 -36.11 -0.02
N VAL A 45 41.16 -34.80 0.00
CA VAL A 45 40.08 -34.10 -0.72
C VAL A 45 40.46 -33.63 -2.14
N HIS A 46 41.73 -33.75 -2.53
CA HIS A 46 42.21 -33.22 -3.81
C HIS A 46 42.14 -34.18 -4.99
N PHE A 47 42.12 -35.50 -4.77
CA PHE A 47 42.22 -36.43 -5.90
C PHE A 47 41.02 -36.32 -6.85
N LEU A 48 39.81 -36.13 -6.31
CA LEU A 48 38.58 -36.10 -7.10
C LEU A 48 38.54 -34.90 -8.04
N MET A 49 38.93 -33.73 -7.55
CA MET A 49 39.01 -32.51 -8.35
C MET A 49 40.08 -32.62 -9.45
N GLU A 50 41.21 -33.27 -9.18
CA GLU A 50 42.24 -33.54 -10.20
C GLU A 50 41.75 -34.54 -11.26
N LEU A 51 40.99 -35.57 -10.87
CA LEU A 51 40.37 -36.50 -11.84
C LEU A 51 39.35 -35.82 -12.74
N ILE A 52 38.50 -34.94 -12.19
CA ILE A 52 37.55 -34.14 -12.95
C ILE A 52 38.28 -33.18 -13.91
N GLN A 53 39.35 -32.52 -13.45
CA GLN A 53 40.19 -31.68 -14.33
C GLN A 53 40.83 -32.49 -15.45
N ASN A 54 41.31 -33.70 -15.16
CA ASN A 54 41.89 -34.55 -16.18
C ASN A 54 40.86 -34.92 -17.25
N ALA A 55 39.63 -35.27 -16.85
CA ALA A 55 38.53 -35.50 -17.79
C ALA A 55 38.19 -34.23 -18.59
N GLU A 56 38.05 -33.08 -17.94
CA GLU A 56 37.81 -31.80 -18.63
C GLU A 56 38.90 -31.44 -19.65
N ASP A 57 40.15 -31.78 -19.35
CA ASP A 57 41.28 -31.55 -20.24
C ASP A 57 41.35 -32.53 -21.43
N ASN A 58 40.61 -33.64 -21.39
CA ASN A 58 40.63 -34.65 -22.45
C ASN A 58 40.01 -34.16 -23.76
N GLU A 59 40.24 -34.92 -24.84
CA GLU A 59 39.63 -34.67 -26.14
C GLU A 59 38.44 -35.59 -26.37
N TYR A 60 37.35 -35.03 -26.87
CA TYR A 60 36.14 -35.77 -27.20
C TYR A 60 35.92 -35.76 -28.72
N LEU A 61 35.22 -36.77 -29.24
CA LEU A 61 34.80 -36.79 -30.63
C LEU A 61 33.66 -35.80 -30.87
N GLU A 62 33.58 -35.29 -32.09
CA GLU A 62 32.49 -34.39 -32.48
C GLU A 62 31.14 -35.14 -32.43
N GLY A 63 30.10 -34.49 -31.90
CA GLY A 63 28.76 -35.07 -31.74
C GLY A 63 28.58 -35.98 -30.53
N VAL A 64 29.63 -36.25 -29.74
CA VAL A 64 29.52 -36.98 -28.46
C VAL A 64 29.27 -35.99 -27.33
N GLU A 65 28.35 -36.31 -26.41
CA GLU A 65 28.17 -35.57 -25.16
C GLU A 65 29.26 -36.00 -24.14
N PRO A 66 30.22 -35.12 -23.77
CA PRO A 66 31.30 -35.50 -22.85
C PRO A 66 30.76 -35.79 -21.45
N SER A 67 31.04 -36.99 -20.95
CA SER A 67 30.51 -37.49 -19.67
C SER A 67 31.58 -38.15 -18.81
N LEU A 68 31.41 -38.00 -17.50
CA LEU A 68 32.27 -38.59 -16.49
C LEU A 68 31.42 -39.37 -15.48
N GLU A 69 31.73 -40.64 -15.26
CA GLU A 69 31.02 -41.49 -14.29
C GLU A 69 32.00 -42.04 -13.26
N PHE A 70 31.66 -41.91 -11.98
CA PHE A 70 32.33 -42.57 -10.87
C PHE A 70 31.48 -43.73 -10.37
N VAL A 71 32.04 -44.93 -10.28
CA VAL A 71 31.37 -46.11 -9.71
C VAL A 71 32.20 -46.64 -8.56
N ILE A 72 31.64 -46.68 -7.35
CA ILE A 72 32.28 -47.33 -6.20
C ILE A 72 31.59 -48.67 -5.92
N THR A 73 32.36 -49.75 -5.87
CA THR A 73 31.88 -51.11 -5.61
C THR A 73 32.61 -51.76 -4.45
N SER A 74 31.93 -52.60 -3.66
CA SER A 74 32.56 -53.41 -2.62
C SER A 74 33.33 -54.61 -3.19
N ARG A 75 33.23 -54.87 -4.49
CA ARG A 75 33.92 -55.98 -5.16
C ARG A 75 35.38 -55.61 -5.44
N ASP A 76 36.30 -56.52 -5.13
CA ASP A 76 37.69 -56.42 -5.56
C ASP A 76 37.89 -57.10 -6.92
N ILE A 77 37.76 -56.32 -7.98
CA ILE A 77 38.01 -56.82 -9.35
C ILE A 77 39.51 -56.91 -9.69
N THR A 78 40.38 -56.42 -8.80
CA THR A 78 41.83 -56.33 -9.06
C THR A 78 42.63 -57.46 -8.40
N ASN A 79 42.01 -58.28 -7.54
CA ASN A 79 42.64 -59.31 -6.72
C ASN A 79 43.79 -58.75 -5.85
N THR A 80 43.65 -57.51 -5.35
CA THR A 80 44.66 -56.84 -4.52
C THR A 80 44.38 -56.94 -3.02
N GLY A 81 43.22 -57.49 -2.64
CA GLY A 81 42.72 -57.53 -1.27
C GLY A 81 42.04 -56.22 -0.85
N ALA A 82 41.63 -55.39 -1.80
CA ALA A 82 41.04 -54.08 -1.51
C ALA A 82 39.59 -54.22 -1.00
N PRO A 83 39.20 -53.53 0.08
CA PRO A 83 37.84 -53.62 0.62
C PRO A 83 36.78 -52.92 -0.26
N ALA A 84 37.21 -52.06 -1.18
CA ALA A 84 36.35 -51.44 -2.19
C ALA A 84 37.20 -50.99 -3.38
N THR A 85 36.57 -50.91 -4.55
CA THR A 85 37.17 -50.43 -5.78
C THR A 85 36.41 -49.20 -6.29
N LEU A 86 37.12 -48.11 -6.57
CA LEU A 86 36.57 -46.96 -7.28
C LEU A 86 36.95 -47.04 -8.76
N LEU A 87 35.96 -46.99 -9.64
CA LEU A 87 36.11 -46.93 -11.09
C LEU A 87 35.71 -45.54 -11.57
N MET A 88 36.49 -44.99 -12.51
CA MET A 88 36.18 -43.75 -13.21
C MET A 88 36.10 -44.05 -14.69
N PHE A 89 34.96 -43.75 -15.30
CA PHE A 89 34.72 -43.95 -16.72
C PHE A 89 34.61 -42.61 -17.44
N ASN A 90 35.34 -42.44 -18.54
CA ASN A 90 35.28 -41.25 -19.37
C ASN A 90 35.21 -41.61 -20.85
N ASN A 91 34.24 -41.02 -21.57
CA ASN A 91 33.96 -41.31 -22.98
C ASN A 91 34.81 -40.49 -23.96
N GLU A 92 36.03 -40.13 -23.56
CA GLU A 92 36.98 -39.40 -24.39
C GLU A 92 37.50 -40.24 -25.57
N LYS A 93 38.35 -39.63 -26.42
CA LYS A 93 39.07 -40.33 -27.50
C LYS A 93 40.03 -41.41 -26.99
N GLY A 94 40.48 -41.30 -25.75
CA GLY A 94 41.40 -42.23 -25.11
C GLY A 94 42.86 -41.83 -25.19
N PHE A 95 43.71 -42.55 -24.45
CA PHE A 95 45.11 -42.21 -24.30
C PHE A 95 45.89 -42.47 -25.58
N SER A 96 46.61 -41.44 -26.04
CA SER A 96 47.64 -41.58 -27.06
C SER A 96 48.96 -42.09 -26.46
N ALA A 97 49.88 -42.56 -27.31
CA ALA A 97 51.24 -42.92 -26.89
C ALA A 97 51.92 -41.80 -26.08
N LYS A 98 51.75 -40.53 -26.50
CA LYS A 98 52.28 -39.37 -25.77
C LYS A 98 51.65 -39.16 -24.40
N ASN A 99 50.37 -39.50 -24.22
CA ASN A 99 49.73 -39.44 -22.91
C ASN A 99 50.34 -40.47 -21.96
N ILE A 100 50.57 -41.69 -22.47
CA ILE A 100 51.22 -42.78 -21.72
C ILE A 100 52.64 -42.38 -21.32
N GLU A 101 53.45 -41.88 -22.24
CA GLU A 101 54.80 -41.36 -21.93
C GLU A 101 54.75 -40.23 -20.88
N SER A 102 53.81 -39.29 -21.02
CA SER A 102 53.68 -38.15 -20.09
C SER A 102 53.30 -38.58 -18.68
N ILE A 103 52.43 -39.60 -18.50
CA ILE A 103 52.01 -40.05 -17.18
C ILE A 103 53.12 -40.83 -16.45
N CYS A 104 54.10 -41.35 -17.20
CA CYS A 104 55.29 -42.02 -16.68
C CYS A 104 56.42 -41.04 -16.30
N ASN A 105 56.27 -39.74 -16.60
CA ASN A 105 57.26 -38.71 -16.28
C ASN A 105 56.91 -37.96 -14.97
N VAL A 106 57.92 -37.31 -14.39
CA VAL A 106 57.78 -36.46 -13.20
C VAL A 106 58.04 -35.00 -13.61
N GLY A 107 57.05 -34.12 -13.44
CA GLY A 107 57.21 -32.67 -13.64
C GLY A 107 57.18 -32.18 -15.11
N ASN A 108 57.04 -33.07 -16.09
CA ASN A 108 56.84 -32.70 -17.51
C ASN A 108 55.39 -33.01 -17.94
N SER A 109 54.55 -31.97 -17.98
CA SER A 109 53.18 -32.05 -18.49
C SER A 109 53.12 -31.70 -19.96
N THR A 110 52.39 -32.48 -20.76
CA THR A 110 52.01 -32.13 -22.14
C THR A 110 51.11 -30.89 -22.23
N LYS A 111 50.59 -30.40 -21.09
CA LYS A 111 49.64 -29.28 -20.99
C LYS A 111 50.33 -27.92 -20.71
N LYS A 112 51.63 -27.92 -20.37
CA LYS A 112 52.39 -26.70 -20.04
C LYS A 112 52.44 -25.75 -21.25
N GLY A 113 51.92 -24.52 -21.09
CA GLY A 113 51.89 -23.48 -22.14
C GLY A 113 50.66 -23.48 -23.05
N ASN A 114 49.69 -24.38 -22.86
CA ASN A 114 48.51 -24.50 -23.74
C ASN A 114 47.20 -23.94 -23.15
N ARG A 115 47.23 -23.03 -22.17
CA ARG A 115 46.00 -22.47 -21.55
C ARG A 115 45.03 -21.82 -22.53
N LYS A 116 45.50 -21.29 -23.68
CA LYS A 116 44.63 -20.79 -24.77
C LYS A 116 43.68 -21.84 -25.35
N ARG A 117 43.93 -23.13 -25.14
CA ARG A 117 43.06 -24.27 -25.53
C ARG A 117 42.14 -24.77 -24.40
N GLY A 118 42.10 -24.08 -23.26
CA GLY A 118 41.19 -24.40 -22.15
C GLY A 118 41.72 -25.45 -21.15
N TYR A 119 43.03 -25.75 -21.16
CA TYR A 119 43.61 -26.69 -20.18
C TYR A 119 43.66 -26.09 -18.77
N ILE A 120 43.16 -26.84 -17.77
CA ILE A 120 43.13 -26.44 -16.35
C ILE A 120 44.37 -26.96 -15.61
N GLY A 121 44.92 -28.14 -15.97
CA GLY A 121 46.05 -28.77 -15.28
C GLY A 121 47.44 -28.29 -15.74
N GLU A 122 48.33 -27.93 -14.80
CA GLU A 122 49.61 -27.24 -15.12
C GLU A 122 50.89 -27.98 -14.68
N LYS A 123 50.82 -28.80 -13.63
CA LYS A 123 52.02 -29.27 -12.90
C LYS A 123 52.54 -30.65 -13.30
N GLY A 124 51.78 -31.43 -14.08
CA GLY A 124 52.19 -32.78 -14.52
C GLY A 124 52.30 -33.83 -13.40
N ILE A 125 51.66 -33.57 -12.26
CA ILE A 125 51.65 -34.41 -11.06
C ILE A 125 50.22 -34.79 -10.61
N GLY A 126 49.19 -34.24 -11.27
CA GLY A 126 47.79 -34.37 -10.86
C GLY A 126 47.33 -35.83 -10.77
N PHE A 127 47.67 -36.67 -11.77
CA PHE A 127 47.37 -38.10 -11.70
C PHE A 127 47.97 -38.79 -10.47
N LYS A 128 49.13 -38.34 -9.96
CA LYS A 128 49.79 -38.99 -8.83
C LYS A 128 49.01 -38.83 -7.52
N SER A 129 48.02 -37.93 -7.45
CA SER A 129 47.12 -37.82 -6.29
C SER A 129 46.29 -39.09 -6.06
N VAL A 130 46.10 -39.94 -7.08
CA VAL A 130 45.35 -41.21 -6.90
C VAL A 130 46.07 -42.15 -5.94
N PHE A 131 47.40 -42.01 -5.75
CA PHE A 131 48.16 -42.82 -4.80
C PHE A 131 47.86 -42.52 -3.34
N LEU A 132 47.20 -41.39 -3.05
CA LEU A 132 46.66 -41.10 -1.71
C LEU A 132 45.59 -42.11 -1.32
N ILE A 133 44.82 -42.59 -2.29
CA ILE A 133 43.67 -43.47 -2.06
C ILE A 133 43.87 -44.89 -2.56
N ALA A 134 44.78 -45.15 -3.49
CA ALA A 134 45.01 -46.47 -4.07
C ALA A 134 46.51 -46.76 -4.25
N ALA A 135 47.00 -47.89 -3.73
CA ALA A 135 48.41 -48.27 -3.90
C ALA A 135 48.75 -48.72 -5.32
N GLN A 136 47.76 -49.24 -6.06
CA GLN A 136 47.94 -49.81 -7.40
C GLN A 136 46.85 -49.30 -8.35
N PRO A 137 46.96 -48.08 -8.90
CA PRO A 137 46.00 -47.58 -9.87
C PRO A 137 46.20 -48.24 -11.24
N TYR A 138 45.09 -48.57 -11.90
CA TYR A 138 45.05 -49.17 -13.24
C TYR A 138 44.45 -48.20 -14.25
N ILE A 139 44.91 -48.27 -15.50
CA ILE A 139 44.44 -47.49 -16.64
C ILE A 139 44.15 -48.45 -17.79
N PHE A 140 42.90 -48.45 -18.24
CA PHE A 140 42.45 -49.12 -19.46
C PHE A 140 42.02 -48.05 -20.45
N SER A 141 42.73 -47.91 -21.56
CA SER A 141 42.38 -46.90 -22.58
C SER A 141 42.97 -47.24 -23.93
N ASN A 142 42.16 -47.23 -24.99
CA ASN A 142 42.61 -47.41 -26.39
C ASN A 142 43.56 -48.62 -26.60
N GLY A 143 43.25 -49.76 -25.95
CA GLY A 143 44.05 -50.98 -26.02
C GLY A 143 45.24 -51.05 -25.04
N TYR A 144 45.56 -49.98 -24.32
CA TYR A 144 46.46 -50.05 -23.16
C TYR A 144 45.73 -50.67 -21.96
N GLN A 145 46.39 -51.58 -21.27
CA GLN A 145 45.96 -52.17 -20.00
C GLN A 145 47.16 -52.16 -19.05
N ILE A 146 47.31 -51.06 -18.31
CA ILE A 146 48.49 -50.83 -17.49
C ILE A 146 48.10 -50.56 -16.04
N ARG A 147 49.02 -50.89 -15.13
CA ARG A 147 48.96 -50.45 -13.73
C ARG A 147 50.24 -49.75 -13.34
N PHE A 148 50.15 -48.93 -12.31
CA PHE A 148 51.28 -48.40 -11.58
C PHE A 148 51.28 -48.94 -10.16
N ASN A 149 52.41 -48.86 -9.46
CA ASN A 149 52.55 -49.35 -8.10
C ASN A 149 53.23 -48.30 -7.22
N GLU A 150 52.68 -48.07 -6.03
CA GLU A 150 53.30 -47.22 -5.00
C GLU A 150 54.63 -47.82 -4.53
N LYS A 151 54.72 -49.15 -4.46
CA LYS A 151 55.96 -49.84 -4.09
C LYS A 151 56.97 -49.77 -5.24
N PRO A 152 58.27 -49.57 -4.95
CA PRO A 152 59.31 -49.58 -5.96
C PRO A 152 59.33 -50.87 -6.79
N CYS A 153 59.43 -50.74 -8.11
CA CYS A 153 59.60 -51.86 -9.01
C CYS A 153 60.93 -52.59 -8.69
N PRO A 154 60.95 -53.93 -8.50
CA PRO A 154 62.16 -54.67 -8.13
C PRO A 154 63.34 -54.53 -9.10
N HIS A 155 63.07 -54.17 -10.36
CA HIS A 155 64.10 -54.07 -11.40
C HIS A 155 64.81 -52.71 -11.44
N CYS A 156 64.13 -51.62 -11.09
CA CYS A 156 64.66 -50.26 -11.19
C CYS A 156 64.56 -49.44 -9.89
N ASN A 157 63.98 -49.99 -8.82
CA ASN A 157 63.77 -49.33 -7.53
C ASN A 157 63.01 -47.99 -7.61
N LEU A 158 62.10 -47.86 -8.57
CA LEU A 158 61.22 -46.69 -8.73
C LEU A 158 59.75 -47.09 -8.55
N GLY A 159 59.01 -46.37 -7.70
CA GLY A 159 57.55 -46.46 -7.58
C GLY A 159 56.81 -45.38 -8.37
N TYR A 160 55.48 -45.39 -8.35
CA TYR A 160 54.53 -44.37 -8.86
C TYR A 160 54.50 -44.11 -10.38
N ILE A 161 55.62 -44.29 -11.08
CA ILE A 161 55.82 -43.84 -12.46
C ILE A 161 56.13 -44.94 -13.45
N VAL A 162 56.45 -46.14 -12.96
CA VAL A 162 56.78 -47.30 -13.81
C VAL A 162 55.50 -47.99 -14.24
N PRO A 163 55.16 -48.02 -15.55
CA PRO A 163 53.99 -48.73 -16.03
C PRO A 163 54.27 -50.24 -16.08
N GLU A 164 53.32 -51.04 -15.63
CA GLU A 164 53.31 -52.50 -15.75
C GLU A 164 52.11 -52.94 -16.58
N TRP A 165 52.33 -53.86 -17.52
CA TRP A 165 51.24 -54.45 -18.28
C TRP A 165 50.41 -55.41 -17.40
N VAL A 166 49.10 -55.41 -17.57
CA VAL A 166 48.16 -56.23 -16.80
C VAL A 166 47.69 -57.38 -17.68
N ASP A 167 48.07 -58.62 -17.39
CA ASP A 167 47.69 -59.78 -18.22
C ASP A 167 46.46 -60.54 -17.70
N GLU A 168 46.22 -60.57 -16.37
CA GLU A 168 45.24 -61.49 -15.75
C GLU A 168 44.01 -60.80 -15.13
N SER A 169 44.20 -59.81 -14.23
CA SER A 169 43.10 -59.18 -13.49
C SER A 169 43.36 -57.69 -13.24
N PRO A 170 42.35 -56.81 -13.41
CA PRO A 170 41.00 -57.08 -13.92
C PRO A 170 40.99 -57.36 -15.44
N SER A 171 40.07 -58.22 -15.89
CA SER A 171 39.78 -58.40 -17.32
C SER A 171 38.75 -57.37 -17.80
N LEU A 172 38.68 -57.15 -19.13
CA LEU A 172 37.64 -56.28 -19.72
C LEU A 172 36.21 -56.76 -19.40
N SER A 173 36.02 -58.07 -19.20
CA SER A 173 34.74 -58.65 -18.81
C SER A 173 34.34 -58.25 -17.39
N ASP A 174 35.29 -58.25 -16.45
CA ASP A 174 35.05 -57.82 -15.06
C ASP A 174 34.64 -56.35 -15.01
N ILE A 175 35.33 -55.50 -15.76
CA ILE A 175 35.01 -54.08 -15.88
C ILE A 175 33.60 -53.89 -16.48
N LYS A 176 33.26 -54.64 -17.53
CA LYS A 176 31.94 -54.56 -18.17
C LYS A 176 30.81 -55.01 -17.25
N GLN A 177 31.06 -55.99 -16.38
CA GLN A 177 30.08 -56.45 -15.40
C GLN A 177 29.72 -55.35 -14.38
N ILE A 178 30.71 -54.58 -13.90
CA ILE A 178 30.49 -53.45 -12.99
C ILE A 178 29.81 -52.28 -13.71
N TYR A 179 30.23 -51.98 -14.94
CA TYR A 179 29.65 -50.88 -15.71
C TYR A 179 28.17 -51.13 -16.04
N GLY A 180 27.85 -52.36 -16.45
CA GLY A 180 26.50 -52.78 -16.83
C GLY A 180 26.53 -53.49 -18.18
N SER A 181 26.04 -54.74 -18.21
CA SER A 181 26.17 -55.66 -19.33
C SER A 181 25.56 -55.17 -20.65
N ALA A 182 24.61 -54.23 -20.59
CA ALA A 182 23.88 -53.69 -21.74
C ALA A 182 24.57 -52.50 -22.44
N SER A 183 25.64 -51.94 -21.86
CA SER A 183 26.28 -50.72 -22.35
C SER A 183 27.67 -50.99 -22.95
N THR A 184 28.05 -50.21 -23.97
CA THR A 184 29.44 -50.18 -24.44
C THR A 184 30.32 -49.50 -23.40
N LEU A 185 31.48 -50.11 -23.10
CA LEU A 185 32.42 -49.54 -22.15
C LEU A 185 32.96 -48.20 -22.67
N PRO A 186 33.04 -47.15 -21.83
CA PRO A 186 33.72 -45.92 -22.18
C PRO A 186 35.20 -46.16 -22.52
N THR A 187 35.75 -45.35 -23.42
CA THR A 187 37.09 -45.58 -23.99
C THR A 187 38.19 -45.56 -22.94
N THR A 188 38.09 -44.70 -21.92
CA THR A 188 39.05 -44.63 -20.80
C THR A 188 38.38 -45.05 -19.50
N THR A 189 38.97 -46.04 -18.82
CA THR A 189 38.60 -46.48 -17.47
C THR A 189 39.81 -46.42 -16.55
N LEU A 190 39.69 -45.70 -15.44
CA LEU A 190 40.64 -45.76 -14.32
C LEU A 190 40.05 -46.65 -13.22
N ILE A 191 40.86 -47.54 -12.66
CA ILE A 191 40.45 -48.46 -11.59
C ILE A 191 41.38 -48.25 -10.40
N LEU A 192 40.79 -47.93 -9.26
CA LEU A 192 41.48 -47.52 -8.05
C LEU A 192 41.06 -48.46 -6.90
N PRO A 193 41.85 -49.53 -6.63
CA PRO A 193 41.65 -50.36 -5.46
C PRO A 193 41.96 -49.55 -4.19
N LEU A 194 40.92 -49.27 -3.40
CA LEU A 194 41.01 -48.32 -2.30
C LEU A 194 41.78 -48.89 -1.11
N LYS A 195 42.61 -48.05 -0.48
CA LYS A 195 43.24 -48.35 0.82
C LYS A 195 42.13 -48.47 1.89
N PRO A 196 42.24 -49.40 2.86
CA PRO A 196 41.17 -49.66 3.82
C PRO A 196 40.68 -48.44 4.61
N ASP A 197 41.59 -47.53 4.98
CA ASP A 197 41.29 -46.30 5.70
C ASP A 197 40.67 -45.20 4.82
N LYS A 198 40.65 -45.38 3.49
CA LYS A 198 40.22 -44.36 2.51
C LYS A 198 38.83 -44.59 1.93
N VAL A 199 38.21 -45.75 2.16
CA VAL A 199 36.87 -46.07 1.62
C VAL A 199 35.82 -45.03 2.06
N ASN A 200 35.70 -44.78 3.37
CA ASN A 200 34.71 -43.84 3.90
C ASN A 200 34.99 -42.38 3.48
N PRO A 201 36.24 -41.86 3.57
CA PRO A 201 36.58 -40.54 3.03
C PRO A 201 36.21 -40.37 1.55
N VAL A 202 36.47 -41.37 0.70
CA VAL A 202 36.13 -41.33 -0.73
C VAL A 202 34.60 -41.28 -0.93
N LYS A 203 33.84 -42.13 -0.23
CA LYS A 203 32.36 -42.09 -0.28
C LYS A 203 31.81 -40.73 0.12
N GLN A 204 32.32 -40.15 1.21
CA GLN A 204 31.92 -38.83 1.70
C GLN A 204 32.26 -37.71 0.69
N GLN A 205 33.38 -37.83 -0.02
CA GLN A 205 33.75 -36.86 -1.05
C GLN A 205 32.88 -36.95 -2.29
N LEU A 206 32.58 -38.16 -2.76
CA LEU A 206 31.68 -38.36 -3.89
C LEU A 206 30.28 -37.80 -3.58
N SER A 207 29.77 -38.02 -2.36
CA SER A 207 28.47 -37.45 -1.95
C SER A 207 28.51 -35.93 -1.75
N SER A 208 29.71 -35.34 -1.56
CA SER A 208 29.90 -33.89 -1.40
C SER A 208 30.35 -33.17 -2.68
N ILE A 209 30.08 -33.72 -3.86
CA ILE A 209 30.24 -32.96 -5.11
C ILE A 209 29.08 -31.95 -5.27
N HIS A 210 29.42 -30.66 -5.34
CA HIS A 210 28.47 -29.61 -5.66
C HIS A 210 27.97 -29.75 -7.11
N PRO A 211 26.64 -29.77 -7.36
CA PRO A 211 26.08 -29.81 -8.71
C PRO A 211 26.60 -28.70 -9.63
N GLU A 212 26.83 -27.52 -9.06
CA GLU A 212 27.29 -26.32 -9.78
C GLU A 212 28.72 -26.44 -10.35
N ILE A 213 29.43 -27.54 -10.07
CA ILE A 213 30.73 -27.83 -10.68
C ILE A 213 30.69 -27.77 -12.21
N LEU A 214 29.60 -28.22 -12.83
CA LEU A 214 29.47 -28.24 -14.29
C LEU A 214 29.29 -26.84 -14.91
N LEU A 215 28.87 -25.83 -14.14
CA LEU A 215 28.60 -24.49 -14.68
C LEU A 215 29.80 -23.84 -15.36
N PHE A 216 31.00 -24.19 -14.92
CA PHE A 216 32.25 -23.58 -15.34
C PHE A 216 33.22 -24.55 -16.03
N LEU A 217 32.77 -25.79 -16.25
CA LEU A 217 33.46 -26.73 -17.14
C LEU A 217 33.07 -26.41 -18.58
N SER A 218 34.06 -26.44 -19.47
CA SER A 218 33.87 -26.13 -20.89
C SER A 218 33.43 -27.35 -21.70
N LYS A 219 33.89 -28.55 -21.36
CA LYS A 219 33.66 -29.78 -22.12
C LYS A 219 32.69 -30.72 -21.42
N ILE A 220 32.94 -31.12 -20.17
CA ILE A 220 32.10 -32.08 -19.45
C ILE A 220 30.69 -31.51 -19.26
N LYS A 221 29.67 -32.23 -19.76
CA LYS A 221 28.26 -31.85 -19.65
C LYS A 221 27.46 -32.73 -18.69
N ARG A 222 27.98 -33.91 -18.36
CA ARG A 222 27.35 -34.87 -17.44
C ARG A 222 28.35 -35.47 -16.48
N LEU A 223 27.99 -35.49 -15.20
CA LEU A 223 28.73 -36.12 -14.12
C LEU A 223 27.81 -37.05 -13.34
N SER A 224 28.10 -38.34 -13.30
CA SER A 224 27.33 -39.32 -12.53
C SER A 224 28.21 -40.02 -11.49
N ILE A 225 27.57 -40.40 -10.39
CA ILE A 225 28.19 -41.11 -9.27
C ILE A 225 27.25 -42.25 -8.92
N ARG A 226 27.77 -43.46 -8.92
CA ARG A 226 27.02 -44.68 -8.64
C ARG A 226 27.71 -45.50 -7.56
N GLU A 227 26.94 -45.98 -6.60
CA GLU A 227 27.36 -47.00 -5.66
C GLU A 227 26.79 -48.35 -6.10
N ASP A 228 27.68 -49.30 -6.35
CA ASP A 228 27.37 -50.67 -6.74
C ASP A 228 27.56 -51.62 -5.54
N ASN A 229 26.45 -52.14 -5.04
CA ASN A 229 26.38 -53.05 -3.90
C ASN A 229 25.99 -54.46 -4.37
N GLU A 230 26.28 -55.46 -3.54
CA GLU A 230 25.85 -56.84 -3.82
C GLU A 230 24.33 -57.00 -3.88
N ASP A 231 23.58 -56.29 -3.03
CA ASP A 231 22.13 -56.13 -3.18
C ASP A 231 21.84 -54.94 -4.10
N PRO A 232 21.32 -55.16 -5.33
CA PRO A 232 21.02 -54.07 -6.26
C PRO A 232 20.03 -53.04 -5.71
N ARG A 233 19.23 -53.38 -4.68
CA ARG A 233 18.30 -52.44 -4.02
C ARG A 233 19.00 -51.38 -3.17
N LEU A 234 20.26 -51.62 -2.80
CA LEU A 234 21.09 -50.66 -2.08
C LEU A 234 21.92 -49.77 -3.02
N ASN A 235 21.83 -49.99 -4.34
CA ASN A 235 22.56 -49.17 -5.31
C ASN A 235 22.04 -47.74 -5.27
N THR A 236 22.96 -46.80 -5.12
CA THR A 236 22.65 -45.37 -5.21
C THR A 236 23.15 -44.82 -6.53
N VAL A 237 22.34 -44.01 -7.19
CA VAL A 237 22.78 -43.23 -8.35
C VAL A 237 22.49 -41.78 -8.05
N SER A 238 23.50 -40.95 -8.24
CA SER A 238 23.34 -39.51 -8.26
C SER A 238 23.92 -38.98 -9.56
N ALA A 239 23.15 -38.19 -10.29
CA ALA A 239 23.56 -37.64 -11.57
C ALA A 239 23.40 -36.13 -11.59
N ILE A 240 24.37 -35.44 -12.18
CA ILE A 240 24.37 -34.01 -12.40
C ILE A 240 24.54 -33.82 -13.91
N ALA A 241 23.66 -33.05 -14.54
CA ALA A 241 23.71 -32.83 -15.98
C ALA A 241 23.31 -31.41 -16.35
N ILE A 242 23.95 -30.88 -17.39
CA ILE A 242 23.46 -29.70 -18.10
C ILE A 242 22.40 -30.20 -19.09
N THR A 243 21.12 -29.94 -18.79
CA THR A 243 19.99 -30.41 -19.61
C THR A 243 19.78 -29.52 -20.83
N LYS A 244 20.06 -28.22 -20.69
CA LYS A 244 19.75 -27.22 -21.72
C LYS A 244 20.64 -25.99 -21.61
N GLU A 245 20.97 -25.41 -22.76
CA GLU A 245 21.63 -24.11 -22.90
C GLU A 245 20.81 -23.23 -23.86
N THR A 246 20.51 -22.00 -23.46
CA THR A 246 19.64 -21.09 -24.23
C THR A 246 20.06 -19.63 -24.09
N ASN A 247 19.41 -18.74 -24.86
CA ASN A 247 19.51 -17.28 -24.73
C ASN A 247 20.94 -16.74 -24.85
N PHE A 248 21.73 -17.33 -25.74
CA PHE A 248 23.10 -16.90 -26.00
C PHE A 248 23.11 -15.52 -26.69
N VAL A 249 23.80 -14.56 -26.07
CA VAL A 249 23.92 -13.18 -26.59
C VAL A 249 25.37 -12.71 -26.42
N THR A 250 25.97 -12.24 -27.51
CA THR A 250 27.32 -11.65 -27.52
C THR A 250 27.25 -10.13 -27.67
N ARG A 251 27.99 -9.40 -26.82
CA ARG A 251 28.09 -7.94 -26.78
C ARG A 251 29.54 -7.52 -27.01
N LYS A 252 29.87 -7.28 -28.29
CA LYS A 252 31.23 -6.95 -28.73
C LYS A 252 31.78 -5.63 -28.19
N ASN A 253 30.91 -4.69 -27.82
CA ASN A 253 31.32 -3.37 -27.31
C ASN A 253 31.96 -3.41 -25.92
N ILE A 254 31.72 -4.47 -25.15
CA ILE A 254 32.22 -4.64 -23.78
C ILE A 254 32.86 -6.03 -23.57
N ASP A 255 33.15 -6.73 -24.67
CA ASP A 255 33.68 -8.10 -24.69
C ASP A 255 32.99 -9.05 -23.71
N ALA A 256 31.66 -9.05 -23.75
CA ALA A 256 30.82 -9.86 -22.87
C ALA A 256 29.90 -10.82 -23.63
N GLU A 257 29.63 -11.96 -23.02
CA GLU A 257 28.73 -13.01 -23.47
C GLU A 257 27.76 -13.35 -22.32
N SER A 258 26.50 -13.60 -22.64
CA SER A 258 25.51 -14.05 -21.65
C SER A 258 24.70 -15.22 -22.19
N TYR A 259 24.38 -16.20 -21.33
CA TYR A 259 23.59 -17.38 -21.68
C TYR A 259 22.93 -17.97 -20.44
N THR A 260 21.93 -18.82 -20.63
CA THR A 260 21.21 -19.51 -19.54
C THR A 260 21.45 -21.01 -19.61
N LEU A 261 22.00 -21.58 -18.53
CA LEU A 261 22.16 -23.03 -18.36
C LEU A 261 21.10 -23.60 -17.42
N TYR A 262 20.59 -24.77 -17.74
CA TYR A 262 19.70 -25.56 -16.90
C TYR A 262 20.47 -26.74 -16.36
N LEU A 263 20.56 -26.82 -15.04
CA LEU A 263 21.31 -27.82 -14.31
C LEU A 263 20.31 -28.71 -13.56
N SER A 264 20.35 -30.01 -13.80
CA SER A 264 19.59 -30.99 -13.03
C SER A 264 20.51 -31.76 -12.08
N ALA A 265 19.98 -32.09 -10.91
CA ALA A 265 20.60 -33.02 -9.99
C ALA A 265 19.57 -34.07 -9.56
N ASP A 266 19.77 -35.31 -9.99
CA ASP A 266 18.94 -36.46 -9.65
C ASP A 266 19.58 -37.23 -8.48
N GLU A 267 18.76 -37.60 -7.50
CA GLU A 267 19.11 -38.41 -6.32
C GLU A 267 17.94 -39.37 -6.04
N ASN A 268 18.23 -40.68 -5.99
CA ASN A 268 17.28 -41.78 -5.78
C ASN A 268 16.03 -41.41 -4.95
N GLY A 269 14.86 -41.28 -5.61
CA GLY A 269 13.55 -41.43 -4.97
C GLY A 269 12.80 -40.15 -4.57
N ASP A 270 13.29 -38.95 -4.90
CA ASP A 270 12.44 -37.74 -4.86
C ASP A 270 11.65 -37.66 -6.19
N GLU A 271 10.31 -37.66 -6.14
CA GLU A 271 9.43 -37.55 -7.32
C GLU A 271 9.58 -36.22 -8.11
N PHE A 272 10.46 -35.33 -7.67
CA PHE A 272 10.73 -34.04 -8.30
C PHE A 272 12.20 -33.92 -8.71
N GLU A 273 12.46 -33.98 -10.01
CA GLU A 273 13.73 -33.49 -10.59
C GLU A 273 14.00 -32.08 -10.04
N LYS A 274 15.06 -31.91 -9.25
CA LYS A 274 15.50 -30.58 -8.82
C LYS A 274 16.32 -29.97 -9.94
N GLU A 275 15.65 -29.27 -10.85
CA GLU A 275 16.30 -28.44 -11.87
C GLU A 275 16.45 -26.99 -11.35
N CYS A 276 17.61 -26.40 -11.60
CA CYS A 276 17.88 -24.99 -11.35
C CYS A 276 18.50 -24.35 -12.58
N SER A 277 17.97 -23.19 -12.98
CA SER A 277 18.50 -22.42 -14.10
C SER A 277 19.48 -21.35 -13.61
N TYR A 278 20.55 -21.11 -14.36
CA TYR A 278 21.57 -20.11 -14.05
C TYR A 278 21.73 -19.17 -15.23
N TYR A 279 21.59 -17.87 -14.99
CA TYR A 279 22.02 -16.85 -15.95
C TYR A 279 23.51 -16.62 -15.77
N LEU A 280 24.31 -16.91 -16.80
CA LEU A 280 25.75 -16.70 -16.79
C LEU A 280 26.09 -15.42 -17.55
N TRP A 281 26.95 -14.61 -16.95
CA TRP A 281 27.54 -13.43 -17.55
C TRP A 281 29.06 -13.59 -17.58
N LYS A 282 29.62 -13.71 -18.77
CA LYS A 282 31.06 -13.89 -18.99
C LYS A 282 31.61 -12.62 -19.63
N GLN A 283 32.61 -12.00 -19.01
CA GLN A 283 33.20 -10.75 -19.51
C GLN A 283 34.72 -10.79 -19.45
N LYS A 284 35.35 -10.24 -20.50
CA LYS A 284 36.81 -10.07 -20.59
C LYS A 284 37.24 -8.70 -20.11
N PHE A 285 38.38 -8.66 -19.42
CA PHE A 285 39.02 -7.43 -18.97
C PHE A 285 40.52 -7.50 -19.25
N PRO A 286 41.14 -6.46 -19.84
CA PRO A 286 42.57 -6.47 -20.09
C PRO A 286 43.37 -6.51 -18.79
N VAL A 287 44.38 -7.38 -18.71
CA VAL A 287 45.25 -7.50 -17.54
C VAL A 287 46.12 -6.25 -17.40
N ARG A 288 45.97 -5.54 -16.28
CA ARG A 288 46.78 -4.36 -15.98
C ARG A 288 48.26 -4.74 -15.72
N PRO A 289 49.23 -3.91 -16.13
CA PRO A 289 50.66 -4.21 -15.95
C PRO A 289 51.06 -4.52 -14.50
N GLU A 290 50.51 -3.77 -13.54
CA GLU A 290 50.78 -3.93 -12.11
C GLU A 290 50.35 -5.30 -11.55
N ASN A 291 49.27 -5.87 -12.08
CA ASN A 291 48.70 -7.14 -11.62
C ASN A 291 49.32 -8.38 -12.31
N ARG A 292 50.24 -8.22 -13.26
CA ARG A 292 50.91 -9.34 -13.95
C ARG A 292 51.81 -10.15 -13.02
N VAL A 293 51.74 -11.47 -13.09
CA VAL A 293 52.55 -12.40 -12.29
C VAL A 293 53.26 -13.41 -13.19
N ASP A 294 54.43 -13.88 -12.76
CA ASP A 294 55.30 -14.75 -13.57
C ASP A 294 54.60 -16.01 -14.10
N MET A 295 53.69 -16.60 -13.31
CA MET A 295 52.95 -17.81 -13.68
C MET A 295 51.84 -17.61 -14.73
N ARG A 296 51.57 -16.36 -15.13
CA ARG A 296 50.45 -15.93 -16.00
C ARG A 296 50.87 -14.88 -17.04
N MET A 297 52.16 -14.77 -17.37
CA MET A 297 52.68 -13.71 -18.25
C MET A 297 52.10 -13.74 -19.67
N GLU A 298 51.63 -14.90 -20.12
CA GLU A 298 51.02 -15.13 -21.42
C GLU A 298 49.52 -14.82 -21.50
N VAL A 299 48.89 -14.46 -20.37
CA VAL A 299 47.46 -14.14 -20.29
C VAL A 299 47.25 -12.64 -20.44
N GLU A 300 46.58 -12.26 -21.53
CA GLU A 300 46.33 -10.85 -21.88
C GLU A 300 45.03 -10.31 -21.27
N ASP A 301 44.02 -11.17 -21.08
CA ASP A 301 42.71 -10.81 -20.53
C ASP A 301 42.32 -11.71 -19.34
N TRP A 302 41.75 -11.10 -18.30
CA TRP A 302 40.97 -11.80 -17.29
C TRP A 302 39.57 -12.11 -17.83
N VAL A 303 39.17 -13.37 -17.73
CA VAL A 303 37.80 -13.80 -18.01
C VAL A 303 37.08 -14.00 -16.68
N ILE A 304 36.05 -13.19 -16.43
CA ILE A 304 35.22 -13.27 -15.23
C ILE A 304 33.85 -13.77 -15.63
N THR A 305 33.39 -14.85 -15.02
CA THR A 305 32.04 -15.38 -15.19
C THR A 305 31.25 -15.23 -13.90
N LEU A 306 30.10 -14.55 -13.95
CA LEU A 306 29.15 -14.46 -12.86
C LEU A 306 27.96 -15.37 -13.16
N ALA A 307 27.60 -16.25 -12.24
CA ALA A 307 26.41 -17.09 -12.38
C ALA A 307 25.34 -16.69 -11.37
N PHE A 308 24.15 -16.38 -11.89
CA PHE A 308 22.99 -15.91 -11.14
C PHE A 308 21.92 -17.00 -11.11
N PRO A 309 21.66 -17.64 -9.96
CA PRO A 309 20.71 -18.74 -9.84
C PRO A 309 19.27 -18.22 -9.93
N ASN A 310 18.52 -18.67 -10.92
CA ASN A 310 17.09 -18.44 -11.07
C ASN A 310 16.33 -19.67 -10.59
N GLY A 311 16.14 -19.73 -9.26
CA GLY A 311 15.55 -20.86 -8.55
C GLY A 311 16.22 -21.08 -7.19
N VAL A 312 15.94 -22.21 -6.56
CA VAL A 312 16.69 -22.67 -5.38
C VAL A 312 17.98 -23.32 -5.86
N ARG A 313 19.13 -22.90 -5.35
CA ARG A 313 20.42 -23.52 -5.69
C ARG A 313 20.40 -25.00 -5.28
N LEU A 314 21.11 -25.82 -6.05
CA LEU A 314 21.15 -27.27 -5.81
C LEU A 314 22.18 -27.56 -4.71
N HIS A 315 21.69 -27.81 -3.49
CA HIS A 315 22.55 -27.94 -2.31
C HIS A 315 22.92 -29.38 -1.91
N ARG A 316 22.27 -30.43 -2.46
CA ARG A 316 22.53 -31.87 -2.12
C ARG A 316 22.84 -32.13 -0.63
N GLY A 317 22.04 -31.58 0.28
CA GLY A 317 22.22 -31.75 1.74
C GLY A 317 23.39 -30.97 2.37
N MET A 318 24.11 -30.16 1.60
CA MET A 318 25.21 -29.33 2.09
C MET A 318 24.71 -28.07 2.77
N LYS A 319 25.35 -27.72 3.89
CA LYS A 319 24.97 -26.56 4.71
C LYS A 319 25.26 -25.22 4.03
N TYR A 320 26.28 -25.16 3.17
CA TYR A 320 26.71 -23.95 2.48
C TYR A 320 27.15 -24.30 1.05
N SER A 321 26.89 -23.39 0.10
CA SER A 321 27.43 -23.52 -1.27
C SER A 321 28.60 -22.55 -1.50
N PRO A 322 29.64 -22.99 -2.23
CA PRO A 322 30.73 -22.13 -2.66
C PRO A 322 30.22 -20.90 -3.42
N GLY A 323 30.84 -19.77 -3.12
CA GLY A 323 30.59 -18.52 -3.82
C GLY A 323 31.68 -18.16 -4.83
N VAL A 324 32.84 -18.82 -4.75
CA VAL A 324 34.03 -18.52 -5.56
C VAL A 324 34.55 -19.79 -6.21
N TYR A 325 34.80 -19.73 -7.51
CA TYR A 325 35.25 -20.84 -8.34
C TYR A 325 36.52 -20.44 -9.10
N ALA A 326 37.43 -21.40 -9.23
CA ALA A 326 38.57 -21.32 -10.14
C ALA A 326 38.49 -22.51 -11.09
N PHE A 327 37.52 -22.43 -12.01
CA PHE A 327 36.97 -23.52 -12.84
C PHE A 327 36.27 -24.61 -12.03
N LEU A 328 36.89 -25.07 -10.95
CA LEU A 328 36.30 -25.95 -9.94
C LEU A 328 35.91 -25.17 -8.67
N PRO A 329 34.97 -25.71 -7.85
CA PRO A 329 34.56 -25.09 -6.59
C PRO A 329 35.74 -24.94 -5.62
N THR A 330 35.74 -23.83 -4.88
CA THR A 330 36.57 -23.64 -3.66
C THR A 330 35.70 -23.87 -2.42
N GLU A 331 36.28 -23.81 -1.21
CA GLU A 331 35.50 -23.85 0.05
C GLU A 331 35.07 -22.44 0.51
N MET A 332 35.29 -21.40 -0.31
CA MET A 332 34.98 -20.01 0.06
C MET A 332 33.48 -19.72 -0.05
N VAL A 333 32.85 -19.49 1.10
CA VAL A 333 31.46 -19.03 1.21
C VAL A 333 31.42 -17.51 1.18
N SER A 334 30.94 -16.92 0.07
CA SER A 334 30.95 -15.46 -0.13
C SER A 334 29.77 -14.74 0.50
N ASN A 335 28.64 -15.42 0.76
CA ASN A 335 27.31 -14.83 1.03
C ASN A 335 26.73 -13.96 -0.11
N PHE A 336 27.38 -13.91 -1.27
CA PHE A 336 26.79 -13.26 -2.42
C PHE A 336 25.70 -14.16 -3.02
N PRO A 337 24.58 -13.59 -3.50
CA PRO A 337 23.51 -14.36 -4.14
C PRO A 337 23.85 -14.78 -5.58
N PHE A 338 25.12 -14.68 -5.97
CA PHE A 338 25.67 -15.08 -7.25
C PHE A 338 27.05 -15.70 -7.04
N ILE A 339 27.50 -16.49 -8.02
CA ILE A 339 28.78 -17.18 -8.00
C ILE A 339 29.80 -16.41 -8.83
N ILE A 340 31.03 -16.29 -8.34
CA ILE A 340 32.15 -15.67 -9.06
C ILE A 340 33.10 -16.77 -9.54
N GLN A 341 33.29 -16.86 -10.85
CA GLN A 341 34.34 -17.67 -11.46
C GLN A 341 35.37 -16.78 -12.16
N ALA A 342 36.65 -17.10 -11.98
CA ALA A 342 37.75 -16.57 -12.77
C ALA A 342 38.99 -17.49 -12.66
N ASP A 343 40.07 -17.20 -13.40
CA ASP A 343 41.38 -17.87 -13.24
C ASP A 343 42.10 -17.37 -11.97
N PHE A 344 41.54 -17.65 -10.79
CA PHE A 344 42.14 -17.27 -9.52
C PHE A 344 43.35 -18.14 -9.16
N ILE A 345 44.37 -17.51 -8.56
CA ILE A 345 45.51 -18.20 -7.95
C ILE A 345 45.09 -18.71 -6.58
N LEU A 346 45.07 -20.03 -6.42
CA LEU A 346 44.64 -20.71 -5.21
C LEU A 346 45.80 -20.90 -4.20
N ALA A 347 45.45 -21.09 -2.93
CA ALA A 347 46.35 -21.64 -1.92
C ALA A 347 46.72 -23.10 -2.26
N SER A 348 47.78 -23.63 -1.64
CA SER A 348 48.20 -25.03 -1.89
C SER A 348 47.08 -26.04 -1.59
N SER A 349 46.25 -25.77 -0.58
CA SER A 349 45.08 -26.59 -0.26
C SER A 349 43.91 -26.39 -1.21
N ARG A 350 43.96 -25.49 -2.20
CA ARG A 350 42.85 -25.15 -3.13
C ARG A 350 41.51 -24.70 -2.50
N GLU A 351 41.39 -24.74 -1.18
CA GLU A 351 40.18 -24.36 -0.42
C GLU A 351 39.88 -22.86 -0.53
N THR A 352 40.93 -22.04 -0.69
CA THR A 352 40.83 -20.58 -0.73
C THR A 352 41.68 -19.98 -1.84
N ILE A 353 41.25 -18.82 -2.34
CA ILE A 353 42.06 -17.98 -3.22
C ILE A 353 43.10 -17.21 -2.40
N ARG A 354 44.27 -16.96 -2.98
CA ARG A 354 45.29 -16.12 -2.34
C ARG A 354 44.87 -14.65 -2.39
N LEU A 355 44.21 -14.19 -1.34
CA LEU A 355 43.63 -12.84 -1.28
C LEU A 355 44.66 -11.69 -1.28
N ASP A 356 45.92 -11.95 -0.92
CA ASP A 356 47.02 -10.96 -0.98
C ASP A 356 47.73 -10.93 -2.34
N ASN A 357 47.34 -11.82 -3.26
CA ASN A 357 47.96 -11.88 -4.58
C ASN A 357 47.41 -10.76 -5.48
N LYS A 358 48.32 -9.98 -6.07
CA LYS A 358 47.98 -8.88 -6.98
C LYS A 358 47.15 -9.29 -8.21
N TRP A 359 47.32 -10.51 -8.72
CA TRP A 359 46.49 -11.06 -9.81
C TRP A 359 45.03 -11.19 -9.38
N ASN A 360 44.80 -11.83 -8.21
CA ASN A 360 43.45 -12.02 -7.68
C ASN A 360 42.80 -10.70 -7.29
N GLN A 361 43.56 -9.74 -6.76
CA GLN A 361 43.06 -8.39 -6.48
C GLN A 361 42.58 -7.70 -7.76
N GLY A 362 43.37 -7.74 -8.84
CA GLY A 362 42.96 -7.19 -10.13
C GLY A 362 41.67 -7.80 -10.69
N ILE A 363 41.49 -9.12 -10.54
CA ILE A 363 40.24 -9.81 -10.89
C ILE A 363 39.07 -9.29 -10.02
N LEU A 364 39.24 -9.26 -8.69
CA LEU A 364 38.20 -8.82 -7.76
C LEU A 364 37.80 -7.35 -8.00
N ASP A 365 38.74 -6.49 -8.40
CA ASP A 365 38.47 -5.09 -8.78
C ASP A 365 37.60 -4.97 -10.04
N CYS A 366 37.62 -5.98 -10.91
CA CYS A 366 36.80 -6.04 -12.13
C CYS A 366 35.41 -6.65 -11.91
N VAL A 367 35.22 -7.45 -10.84
CA VAL A 367 33.92 -8.07 -10.51
C VAL A 367 32.76 -7.07 -10.41
N PRO A 368 32.91 -5.89 -9.76
CA PRO A 368 31.85 -4.89 -9.72
C PRO A 368 31.40 -4.46 -11.12
N PHE A 369 32.32 -4.25 -12.05
CA PHE A 369 31.98 -3.84 -13.42
C PHE A 369 31.21 -4.93 -14.16
N ALA A 370 31.67 -6.19 -14.05
CA ALA A 370 30.96 -7.33 -14.62
C ALA A 370 29.54 -7.46 -14.04
N PHE A 371 29.40 -7.27 -12.73
CA PHE A 371 28.12 -7.34 -12.05
C PHE A 371 27.13 -6.26 -12.53
N ILE A 372 27.57 -5.00 -12.63
CA ILE A 372 26.71 -3.92 -13.12
C ILE A 372 26.23 -4.21 -14.53
N ASN A 373 27.13 -4.58 -15.44
CA ASN A 373 26.75 -4.88 -16.83
C ASN A 373 25.77 -6.05 -16.91
N ALA A 374 25.98 -7.10 -16.11
CA ALA A 374 25.08 -8.24 -16.01
C ALA A 374 23.69 -7.83 -15.50
N LEU A 375 23.62 -7.08 -14.40
CA LEU A 375 22.36 -6.64 -13.82
C LEU A 375 21.61 -5.68 -14.74
N VAL A 376 22.32 -4.72 -15.37
CA VAL A 376 21.74 -3.81 -16.37
C VAL A 376 21.14 -4.61 -17.52
N SER A 377 21.83 -5.65 -18.00
CA SER A 377 21.25 -6.52 -19.02
C SER A 377 20.00 -7.22 -18.49
N LEU A 378 20.05 -7.86 -17.32
CA LEU A 378 18.91 -8.58 -16.74
C LEU A 378 17.68 -7.69 -16.52
N VAL A 379 17.87 -6.43 -16.15
CA VAL A 379 16.78 -5.50 -15.86
C VAL A 379 16.26 -4.82 -17.13
N LYS A 380 17.14 -4.41 -18.05
CA LYS A 380 16.74 -3.58 -19.21
C LYS A 380 16.44 -4.35 -20.48
N THR A 381 17.05 -5.52 -20.72
CA THR A 381 16.93 -6.22 -22.03
C THR A 381 15.81 -7.26 -22.08
N VAL A 382 14.97 -7.36 -21.05
CA VAL A 382 13.79 -8.24 -21.07
C VAL A 382 12.60 -7.43 -21.57
N ASP A 383 12.53 -7.25 -22.89
CA ASP A 383 11.53 -6.39 -23.54
C ASP A 383 10.09 -6.88 -23.27
N ASP A 384 9.86 -8.19 -23.34
CA ASP A 384 8.53 -8.80 -23.21
C ASP A 384 8.04 -9.02 -21.77
N ALA A 385 8.92 -8.93 -20.75
CA ALA A 385 8.50 -9.21 -19.38
C ALA A 385 7.82 -8.00 -18.73
N PRO A 386 6.70 -8.19 -18.00
CA PRO A 386 6.04 -7.10 -17.29
C PRO A 386 6.95 -6.55 -16.19
N VAL A 387 6.87 -5.23 -15.93
CA VAL A 387 7.66 -4.55 -14.88
C VAL A 387 7.48 -5.22 -13.51
N SER A 388 6.32 -5.82 -13.26
CA SER A 388 6.01 -6.55 -12.02
C SER A 388 6.90 -7.77 -11.75
N SER A 389 7.58 -8.31 -12.77
CA SER A 389 8.51 -9.44 -12.64
C SER A 389 9.96 -9.02 -12.36
N MET A 390 10.29 -7.75 -12.64
CA MET A 390 11.65 -7.20 -12.52
C MET A 390 12.23 -7.19 -11.10
N PRO A 391 11.46 -6.91 -10.02
CA PRO A 391 12.00 -6.88 -8.65
C PRO A 391 12.74 -8.15 -8.25
N ARG A 392 12.41 -9.30 -8.86
CA ARG A 392 13.11 -10.57 -8.62
C ARG A 392 14.59 -10.53 -9.02
N MET A 393 14.95 -9.79 -10.07
CA MET A 393 16.35 -9.65 -10.51
C MET A 393 17.20 -8.90 -9.48
N PHE A 394 16.60 -8.01 -8.69
CA PHE A 394 17.30 -7.29 -7.63
C PHE A 394 17.63 -8.15 -6.42
N LYS A 395 17.10 -9.38 -6.33
CA LYS A 395 17.52 -10.36 -5.31
C LYS A 395 18.96 -10.85 -5.51
N PHE A 396 19.56 -10.57 -6.67
CA PHE A 396 20.99 -10.80 -6.92
C PHE A 396 21.92 -9.75 -6.31
N LEU A 397 21.38 -8.73 -5.65
CA LEU A 397 22.21 -7.75 -4.97
C LEU A 397 22.86 -8.33 -3.70
N PRO A 398 24.18 -8.12 -3.49
CA PRO A 398 24.88 -8.60 -2.30
C PRO A 398 24.55 -7.73 -1.08
N VAL A 399 23.30 -7.79 -0.60
CA VAL A 399 22.79 -6.96 0.50
C VAL A 399 23.52 -7.28 1.81
N TYR A 400 23.80 -8.56 2.07
CA TYR A 400 24.48 -9.01 3.28
C TYR A 400 26.00 -8.95 3.15
N SER A 401 26.69 -8.70 4.28
CA SER A 401 28.15 -8.74 4.33
C SER A 401 28.68 -10.17 4.18
N SER A 402 29.82 -10.27 3.50
CA SER A 402 30.60 -11.50 3.41
C SER A 402 31.38 -11.74 4.72
N PRO A 403 31.54 -13.00 5.17
CA PRO A 403 32.48 -13.33 6.24
C PRO A 403 33.93 -13.09 5.82
N ILE A 404 34.20 -12.97 4.52
CA ILE A 404 35.51 -12.67 3.96
C ILE A 404 35.62 -11.15 3.78
N GLU A 405 36.41 -10.51 4.64
CA GLU A 405 36.52 -9.04 4.71
C GLU A 405 36.82 -8.39 3.35
N LYS A 406 37.75 -8.96 2.57
CA LYS A 406 38.11 -8.43 1.25
C LYS A 406 36.98 -8.47 0.23
N LEU A 407 36.03 -9.41 0.34
CA LEU A 407 34.85 -9.42 -0.54
C LEU A 407 33.88 -8.28 -0.19
N ASN A 408 33.90 -7.75 1.05
CA ASN A 408 33.09 -6.58 1.38
C ASN A 408 33.52 -5.33 0.61
N SER A 409 34.79 -5.21 0.21
CA SER A 409 35.24 -4.13 -0.68
C SER A 409 34.57 -4.21 -2.07
N VAL A 410 34.42 -5.43 -2.60
CA VAL A 410 33.70 -5.70 -3.86
C VAL A 410 32.22 -5.32 -3.70
N ARG A 411 31.60 -5.71 -2.59
CA ARG A 411 30.20 -5.36 -2.25
C ARG A 411 29.99 -3.84 -2.20
N GLU A 412 30.85 -3.10 -1.51
CA GLU A 412 30.75 -1.64 -1.43
C GLU A 412 31.02 -0.97 -2.79
N SER A 413 31.94 -1.50 -3.60
CA SER A 413 32.17 -1.03 -4.97
C SER A 413 30.95 -1.26 -5.88
N ILE A 414 30.28 -2.42 -5.76
CA ILE A 414 29.00 -2.69 -6.44
C ILE A 414 27.95 -1.66 -6.00
N LYS A 415 27.80 -1.43 -4.69
CA LYS A 415 26.85 -0.46 -4.14
C LYS A 415 27.09 0.96 -4.68
N ALA A 416 28.34 1.42 -4.65
CA ALA A 416 28.71 2.75 -5.12
C ALA A 416 28.45 2.92 -6.62
N LYS A 417 28.71 1.89 -7.44
CA LYS A 417 28.43 1.93 -8.88
C LYS A 417 26.93 1.92 -9.18
N LEU A 418 26.14 1.09 -8.50
CA LEU A 418 24.68 1.04 -8.66
C LEU A 418 24.00 2.37 -8.33
N ALA A 419 24.54 3.13 -7.39
CA ALA A 419 24.01 4.44 -7.03
C ALA A 419 24.03 5.44 -8.21
N GLU A 420 24.95 5.24 -9.16
CA GLU A 420 25.10 6.09 -10.34
C GLU A 420 24.40 5.57 -11.60
N GLU A 421 23.82 4.37 -11.56
CA GLU A 421 23.17 3.74 -12.70
C GLU A 421 21.66 3.97 -12.71
N ASP A 422 21.11 4.30 -13.88
CA ASP A 422 19.66 4.39 -14.09
C ASP A 422 19.05 2.98 -14.17
N ILE A 423 18.87 2.35 -13.01
CA ILE A 423 18.44 0.95 -12.89
C ILE A 423 17.13 0.75 -12.12
N VAL A 424 16.71 1.71 -11.29
CA VAL A 424 15.52 1.55 -10.43
C VAL A 424 14.26 1.84 -11.24
N PRO A 425 13.32 0.89 -11.36
CA PRO A 425 12.10 1.08 -12.12
C PRO A 425 11.14 2.02 -11.37
N ILE A 426 10.57 2.97 -12.10
CA ILE A 426 9.60 3.92 -11.55
C ILE A 426 8.17 3.50 -11.87
N GLU A 427 7.20 4.00 -11.10
CA GLU A 427 5.79 3.86 -11.44
C GLU A 427 5.47 4.80 -12.61
N SER A 428 5.29 4.21 -13.79
CA SER A 428 4.80 4.90 -14.98
C SER A 428 3.49 4.27 -15.42
N TYR A 429 2.46 5.09 -15.65
CA TYR A 429 1.17 4.63 -16.19
C TYR A 429 1.19 4.49 -17.72
N THR A 430 2.35 4.15 -18.27
CA THR A 430 2.65 3.97 -19.69
C THR A 430 3.22 2.57 -19.90
N GLU A 431 3.09 2.03 -21.11
CA GLU A 431 3.71 0.74 -21.48
C GLU A 431 5.24 0.83 -21.49
N GLN A 432 5.79 2.02 -21.76
CA GLN A 432 7.22 2.26 -21.70
C GLN A 432 7.75 2.17 -20.28
N LYS A 433 8.86 1.44 -20.13
CA LYS A 433 9.61 1.23 -18.89
C LYS A 433 10.57 2.39 -18.69
N PHE A 434 10.52 3.03 -17.53
CA PHE A 434 11.44 4.10 -17.16
C PHE A 434 12.29 3.69 -15.97
N PHE A 435 13.57 4.03 -16.03
CA PHE A 435 14.55 3.73 -15.00
C PHE A 435 15.30 4.99 -14.61
N HIS A 436 15.58 5.14 -13.31
CA HIS A 436 16.32 6.26 -12.78
C HIS A 436 17.32 5.83 -11.71
N LYS A 437 18.32 6.67 -11.46
CA LYS A 437 19.26 6.50 -10.34
C LYS A 437 18.53 6.31 -9.01
N PRO A 438 18.98 5.42 -8.11
CA PRO A 438 18.37 5.20 -6.81
C PRO A 438 18.14 6.49 -6.00
N CYS A 439 19.06 7.45 -6.05
CA CYS A 439 18.98 8.71 -5.31
C CYS A 439 17.87 9.66 -5.82
N LYS A 440 17.35 9.45 -7.03
CA LYS A 440 16.25 10.23 -7.61
C LYS A 440 14.88 9.58 -7.39
N VAL A 441 14.84 8.33 -6.96
CA VAL A 441 13.63 7.56 -6.76
C VAL A 441 13.27 7.52 -5.27
N GLY A 442 11.98 7.68 -4.98
CA GLY A 442 11.46 7.69 -3.63
C GLY A 442 10.32 6.69 -3.42
N ARG A 443 10.26 6.17 -2.20
CA ARG A 443 9.21 5.26 -1.75
C ARG A 443 8.00 6.03 -1.22
N LEU A 444 6.80 5.52 -1.45
CA LEU A 444 5.59 6.12 -0.89
C LEU A 444 5.20 5.45 0.41
N MET A 445 4.43 6.17 1.22
CA MET A 445 3.80 5.59 2.39
C MET A 445 2.78 4.52 1.92
N PRO A 446 2.82 3.29 2.47
CA PRO A 446 1.94 2.20 2.03
C PRO A 446 0.45 2.56 2.00
N ALA A 447 -0.02 3.37 2.96
CA ALA A 447 -1.40 3.83 3.01
C ALA A 447 -1.80 4.69 1.80
N PHE A 448 -0.88 5.48 1.23
CA PHE A 448 -1.16 6.37 0.10
C PHE A 448 -1.25 5.61 -1.23
N TRP A 449 -0.57 4.45 -1.37
CA TRP A 449 -0.69 3.59 -2.55
C TRP A 449 -2.13 3.15 -2.79
N ASN A 450 -2.90 2.89 -1.74
CA ASN A 450 -4.32 2.52 -1.85
C ASN A 450 -5.15 3.66 -2.46
N THR A 451 -4.89 4.91 -2.06
CA THR A 451 -5.54 6.09 -2.61
C THR A 451 -5.23 6.24 -4.10
N LEU A 452 -3.96 6.11 -4.50
CA LEU A 452 -3.55 6.20 -5.91
C LEU A 452 -4.16 5.09 -6.76
N LYS A 453 -4.20 3.85 -6.24
CA LYS A 453 -4.82 2.71 -6.94
C LYS A 453 -6.31 2.95 -7.20
N LYS A 454 -7.07 3.37 -6.19
CA LYS A 454 -8.50 3.68 -6.31
C LYS A 454 -8.77 4.84 -7.25
N ALA A 455 -7.95 5.90 -7.18
CA ALA A 455 -8.04 7.04 -8.09
C ALA A 455 -7.86 6.59 -9.54
N ARG A 456 -6.88 5.72 -9.81
CA ARG A 456 -6.64 5.15 -11.13
C ARG A 456 -7.78 4.26 -11.62
N GLU A 457 -8.31 3.36 -10.79
CA GLU A 457 -9.47 2.52 -11.13
C GLU A 457 -10.69 3.36 -11.53
N GLN A 458 -10.81 4.56 -10.95
CA GLN A 458 -11.84 5.55 -11.25
C GLN A 458 -11.45 6.53 -12.38
N ARG A 459 -10.39 6.24 -13.13
CA ARG A 459 -9.89 7.02 -14.29
C ARG A 459 -9.47 8.47 -13.96
N VAL A 460 -9.09 8.75 -12.71
CA VAL A 460 -8.47 10.03 -12.34
C VAL A 460 -7.07 10.09 -12.94
N SER A 461 -6.76 11.19 -13.64
CA SER A 461 -5.44 11.43 -14.22
C SER A 461 -4.37 11.60 -13.13
N LEU A 462 -3.31 10.79 -13.22
CA LEU A 462 -2.14 10.79 -12.33
C LEU A 462 -0.83 11.03 -13.09
N HIS A 463 -0.88 11.67 -14.26
CA HIS A 463 0.28 11.83 -15.16
C HIS A 463 1.45 12.61 -14.54
N ASN A 464 1.23 13.34 -13.43
CA ASN A 464 2.21 14.21 -12.79
C ASN A 464 2.93 13.62 -11.56
N LEU A 465 2.70 12.36 -11.16
CA LEU A 465 3.34 11.78 -9.94
C LEU A 465 4.86 11.97 -9.92
N SER A 466 5.50 11.86 -11.09
CA SER A 466 6.95 11.94 -11.25
C SER A 466 7.50 13.36 -11.46
N SER A 467 6.63 14.37 -11.59
CA SER A 467 7.01 15.75 -11.96
C SER A 467 7.50 16.62 -10.80
N HIS A 468 7.46 16.10 -9.56
CA HIS A 468 7.63 16.88 -8.35
C HIS A 468 9.04 16.81 -7.72
N GLY A 469 10.06 16.56 -8.54
CA GLY A 469 11.48 16.55 -8.14
C GLY A 469 12.01 15.21 -7.61
N CYS A 470 11.12 14.23 -7.38
CA CYS A 470 11.47 12.86 -7.05
C CYS A 470 10.52 11.90 -7.79
N TYR A 471 11.09 10.87 -8.41
CA TYR A 471 10.33 9.85 -9.11
C TYR A 471 9.79 8.82 -8.11
N VAL A 472 8.61 8.27 -8.37
CA VAL A 472 8.00 7.27 -7.49
C VAL A 472 8.49 5.88 -7.86
N LEU A 473 8.94 5.11 -6.88
CA LEU A 473 9.30 3.69 -7.06
C LEU A 473 8.11 2.90 -7.61
N ASN A 474 8.36 1.96 -8.53
CA ASN A 474 7.30 1.09 -9.00
C ASN A 474 6.60 0.33 -7.85
N SER A 475 5.28 0.33 -7.82
CA SER A 475 4.44 -0.30 -6.79
C SER A 475 4.70 -1.79 -6.60
N SER A 476 5.15 -2.52 -7.63
CA SER A 476 5.54 -3.93 -7.47
C SER A 476 6.85 -4.13 -6.72
N PHE A 477 7.72 -3.12 -6.72
CA PHE A 477 9.01 -3.11 -6.04
C PHE A 477 8.92 -2.48 -4.64
N ASP A 478 7.95 -1.58 -4.40
CA ASP A 478 7.73 -0.95 -3.09
C ASP A 478 6.96 -1.87 -2.12
N LYS A 479 7.57 -3.03 -1.80
CA LYS A 479 7.02 -4.04 -0.89
C LYS A 479 8.00 -4.38 0.23
N PRO A 480 7.51 -4.81 1.42
CA PRO A 480 8.37 -5.15 2.55
C PRO A 480 9.45 -6.20 2.24
N GLU A 481 9.15 -7.15 1.35
CA GLU A 481 10.09 -8.19 0.92
C GLU A 481 11.36 -7.65 0.22
N TYR A 482 11.35 -6.39 -0.25
CA TYR A 482 12.48 -5.72 -0.90
C TYR A 482 13.10 -4.61 -0.04
N ASP A 483 12.68 -4.42 1.22
CA ASP A 483 13.13 -3.29 2.05
C ASP A 483 14.65 -3.22 2.19
N GLN A 484 15.30 -4.35 2.47
CA GLN A 484 16.76 -4.41 2.62
C GLN A 484 17.50 -4.15 1.30
N ILE A 485 16.90 -4.54 0.17
CA ILE A 485 17.43 -4.28 -1.18
C ILE A 485 17.34 -2.78 -1.49
N LEU A 486 16.19 -2.17 -1.22
CA LEU A 486 15.97 -0.74 -1.43
C LEU A 486 16.87 0.11 -0.52
N GLU A 487 17.08 -0.34 0.73
CA GLU A 487 18.05 0.26 1.65
C GLU A 487 19.49 0.13 1.14
N PHE A 488 19.87 -1.05 0.62
CA PHE A 488 21.18 -1.26 -0.01
C PHE A 488 21.41 -0.32 -1.20
N LEU A 489 20.39 -0.12 -2.03
CA LEU A 489 20.42 0.83 -3.15
C LEU A 489 20.37 2.31 -2.71
N GLY A 490 19.99 2.58 -1.46
CA GLY A 490 19.84 3.94 -0.93
C GLY A 490 18.55 4.65 -1.35
N VAL A 491 17.52 3.91 -1.76
CA VAL A 491 16.20 4.47 -2.10
C VAL A 491 15.48 4.85 -0.80
N ARG A 492 15.15 6.13 -0.65
CA ARG A 492 14.55 6.68 0.58
C ARG A 492 13.06 6.97 0.41
N PRO A 493 12.28 7.09 1.51
CA PRO A 493 10.93 7.62 1.42
C PRO A 493 10.92 9.03 0.83
N VAL A 494 9.90 9.36 0.04
CA VAL A 494 9.69 10.73 -0.43
C VAL A 494 9.43 11.67 0.76
N CYS A 495 9.85 12.94 0.64
CA CYS A 495 9.59 13.95 1.66
C CYS A 495 8.10 14.32 1.72
N SER A 496 7.64 14.89 2.85
CA SER A 496 6.25 15.31 3.02
C SER A 496 5.80 16.30 1.93
N GLU A 497 6.69 17.19 1.48
CA GLU A 497 6.43 18.19 0.44
C GLU A 497 6.12 17.57 -0.93
N TRP A 498 6.57 16.34 -1.18
CA TRP A 498 6.21 15.61 -2.40
C TRP A 498 4.70 15.29 -2.41
N TYR A 499 4.12 14.88 -1.28
CA TYR A 499 2.68 14.60 -1.18
C TYR A 499 1.83 15.86 -1.39
N VAL A 500 2.29 16.99 -0.87
CA VAL A 500 1.68 18.32 -1.08
C VAL A 500 1.55 18.57 -2.59
N LYS A 501 2.67 18.51 -3.31
CA LYS A 501 2.69 18.76 -4.77
C LYS A 501 1.87 17.72 -5.54
N CYS A 502 1.94 16.45 -5.16
CA CYS A 502 1.16 15.37 -5.78
C CYS A 502 -0.35 15.60 -5.65
N ILE A 503 -0.84 15.93 -4.45
CA ILE A 503 -2.28 16.15 -4.23
C ILE A 503 -2.72 17.43 -4.93
N GLN A 504 -1.93 18.51 -4.87
CA GLN A 504 -2.22 19.77 -5.55
C GLN A 504 -2.24 19.64 -7.09
N GLY A 505 -1.30 18.86 -7.65
CA GLY A 505 -1.14 18.65 -9.08
C GLY A 505 -2.05 17.56 -9.67
N SER A 506 -2.90 16.94 -8.85
CA SER A 506 -3.83 15.88 -9.26
C SER A 506 -5.27 16.26 -8.96
N ASN A 507 -6.21 15.60 -9.64
CA ASN A 507 -7.64 15.81 -9.38
C ASN A 507 -8.18 14.82 -8.33
N ILE A 508 -7.35 14.30 -7.42
CA ILE A 508 -7.77 13.23 -6.49
C ILE A 508 -8.86 13.71 -5.52
N VAL A 509 -8.83 14.98 -5.08
CA VAL A 509 -9.82 15.51 -4.12
C VAL A 509 -11.25 15.55 -4.70
N ARG A 510 -11.40 15.93 -5.98
CA ARG A 510 -12.72 16.02 -6.66
C ARG A 510 -13.06 14.81 -7.53
N GLY A 511 -12.06 14.17 -8.11
CA GLY A 511 -12.22 13.15 -9.14
C GLY A 511 -12.52 11.76 -8.61
N VAL A 512 -12.34 11.50 -7.32
CA VAL A 512 -12.63 10.20 -6.70
C VAL A 512 -14.00 10.18 -6.02
N THR A 513 -14.56 8.98 -5.83
CA THR A 513 -15.78 8.73 -5.06
C THR A 513 -15.63 9.18 -3.61
N GLU A 514 -16.73 9.52 -2.94
CA GLU A 514 -16.71 9.97 -1.54
C GLU A 514 -16.01 8.98 -0.60
N LYS A 515 -16.17 7.67 -0.82
CA LYS A 515 -15.47 6.64 -0.05
C LYS A 515 -13.94 6.76 -0.18
N ALA A 516 -13.43 6.90 -1.41
CA ALA A 516 -11.99 7.06 -1.64
C ALA A 516 -11.47 8.42 -1.14
N TYR A 517 -12.30 9.47 -1.19
CA TYR A 517 -11.98 10.77 -0.62
C TYR A 517 -11.87 10.72 0.91
N VAL A 518 -12.78 10.02 1.61
CA VAL A 518 -12.68 9.82 3.06
C VAL A 518 -11.42 9.04 3.44
N GLU A 519 -10.98 8.08 2.63
CA GLU A 519 -9.70 7.40 2.85
C GLU A 519 -8.48 8.33 2.66
N LEU A 520 -8.54 9.26 1.70
CA LEU A 520 -7.54 10.32 1.58
C LEU A 520 -7.54 11.22 2.82
N LEU A 521 -8.71 11.64 3.31
CA LEU A 521 -8.81 12.42 4.55
C LEU A 521 -8.25 11.66 5.75
N HIS A 522 -8.51 10.36 5.84
CA HIS A 522 -7.93 9.52 6.88
C HIS A 522 -6.40 9.47 6.79
N PHE A 523 -5.84 9.28 5.59
CA PHE A 523 -4.39 9.34 5.38
C PHE A 523 -3.80 10.67 5.82
N LEU A 524 -4.46 11.80 5.49
CA LEU A 524 -4.04 13.13 5.92
C LEU A 524 -4.12 13.28 7.44
N ALA A 525 -5.21 12.82 8.05
CA ALA A 525 -5.47 12.91 9.49
C ALA A 525 -4.41 12.17 10.32
N VAL A 526 -4.12 10.92 9.97
CA VAL A 526 -3.13 10.09 10.68
C VAL A 526 -1.73 10.71 10.62
N ASN A 527 -1.39 11.37 9.50
CA ASN A 527 -0.06 11.89 9.25
C ASN A 527 0.05 13.41 9.48
N TRP A 528 -1.02 14.06 9.94
CA TRP A 528 -1.08 15.52 10.00
C TRP A 528 -0.01 16.08 10.92
N GLN A 529 -0.04 15.71 12.20
CA GLN A 529 0.86 16.25 13.22
C GLN A 529 2.32 15.89 12.97
N SER A 530 2.58 14.67 12.49
CA SER A 530 3.95 14.16 12.32
C SER A 530 4.61 14.56 11.00
N LYS A 531 3.83 14.81 9.94
CA LYS A 531 4.37 14.99 8.58
C LYS A 531 3.84 16.22 7.83
N PHE A 532 2.61 16.67 8.04
CA PHE A 532 1.96 17.64 7.16
C PHE A 532 1.70 19.02 7.78
N HIS A 533 1.54 19.12 9.10
CA HIS A 533 1.19 20.38 9.78
C HIS A 533 2.18 21.53 9.50
N SER A 534 3.46 21.21 9.37
CA SER A 534 4.54 22.18 9.06
C SER A 534 4.85 22.33 7.57
N THR A 535 4.03 21.78 6.68
CA THR A 535 4.24 21.80 5.22
C THR A 535 3.23 22.68 4.50
N GLY A 536 3.36 22.82 3.18
CA GLY A 536 2.36 23.51 2.34
C GLY A 536 0.98 22.83 2.28
N MET A 537 0.78 21.66 2.90
CA MET A 537 -0.46 20.89 2.84
C MET A 537 -1.69 21.69 3.29
N GLY A 538 -1.55 22.53 4.32
CA GLY A 538 -2.66 23.36 4.82
C GLY A 538 -3.16 24.43 3.85
N ASN A 539 -2.37 24.76 2.82
CA ASN A 539 -2.71 25.73 1.78
C ASN A 539 -3.31 25.08 0.52
N ILE A 540 -3.46 23.75 0.50
CA ILE A 540 -4.11 23.05 -0.61
C ILE A 540 -5.63 23.01 -0.34
N PRO A 541 -6.48 23.22 -1.37
CA PRO A 541 -7.91 23.03 -1.24
C PRO A 541 -8.26 21.55 -1.02
N LEU A 542 -8.34 21.14 0.25
CA LEU A 542 -8.53 19.75 0.65
C LEU A 542 -9.96 19.44 1.09
N VAL A 543 -10.70 20.44 1.58
CA VAL A 543 -11.97 20.24 2.28
C VAL A 543 -13.13 20.68 1.39
N LYS A 544 -14.10 19.79 1.18
CA LYS A 544 -15.31 20.05 0.41
C LYS A 544 -16.34 20.83 1.24
N TYR A 545 -16.99 21.81 0.63
CA TYR A 545 -18.15 22.51 1.18
C TYR A 545 -19.19 22.81 0.10
N VAL A 546 -20.44 23.02 0.51
CA VAL A 546 -21.55 23.42 -0.37
C VAL A 546 -21.59 24.95 -0.46
N GLY A 547 -21.43 25.49 -1.67
CA GLY A 547 -21.51 26.92 -1.94
C GLY A 547 -22.95 27.45 -1.97
N ILE A 548 -23.09 28.78 -2.10
CA ILE A 548 -24.38 29.49 -2.12
C ILE A 548 -25.27 29.03 -3.29
N ASP A 549 -24.67 28.69 -4.43
CA ASP A 549 -25.36 28.14 -5.60
C ASP A 549 -25.79 26.66 -5.42
N GLY A 550 -25.32 26.01 -4.36
CA GLY A 550 -25.48 24.57 -4.11
C GLY A 550 -24.40 23.71 -4.75
N SER A 551 -23.40 24.29 -5.41
CA SER A 551 -22.29 23.55 -6.00
C SER A 551 -21.26 23.13 -4.94
N VAL A 552 -20.53 22.03 -5.19
CA VAL A 552 -19.46 21.58 -4.29
C VAL A 552 -18.16 22.31 -4.62
N SER A 553 -17.71 23.14 -3.69
CA SER A 553 -16.46 23.88 -3.75
C SER A 553 -15.42 23.31 -2.78
N LEU A 554 -14.16 23.70 -2.94
CA LEU A 554 -13.06 23.32 -2.06
C LEU A 554 -12.51 24.54 -1.33
N CYS A 555 -12.09 24.35 -0.10
CA CYS A 555 -11.33 25.34 0.67
C CYS A 555 -10.09 24.69 1.29
N THR A 556 -9.13 25.54 1.63
CA THR A 556 -7.91 25.10 2.31
C THR A 556 -8.16 24.94 3.81
N VAL A 557 -7.29 24.18 4.48
CA VAL A 557 -7.35 24.00 5.94
C VAL A 557 -7.05 25.32 6.66
N ASN A 558 -6.12 26.10 6.13
CA ASN A 558 -5.75 27.39 6.74
C ASN A 558 -6.83 28.46 6.54
N GLU A 559 -7.58 28.42 5.43
CA GLU A 559 -8.72 29.33 5.20
C GLU A 559 -9.87 29.08 6.20
N SER A 560 -10.16 27.84 6.56
CA SER A 560 -11.21 27.51 7.52
C SER A 560 -10.81 27.79 8.97
N ALA A 561 -9.52 27.82 9.26
CA ALA A 561 -8.99 28.14 10.59
C ALA A 561 -8.91 29.66 10.87
N GLN A 562 -9.13 30.53 9.89
CA GLN A 562 -9.07 31.98 10.06
C GLN A 562 -10.34 32.56 10.69
N TRP A 563 -10.19 33.50 11.64
CA TRP A 563 -11.29 34.13 12.38
C TRP A 563 -12.31 34.89 11.51
N TYR A 564 -11.90 35.40 10.35
CA TYR A 564 -12.77 36.08 9.37
C TYR A 564 -13.03 35.21 8.13
N GLY A 565 -12.61 33.95 8.16
CA GLY A 565 -12.72 32.99 7.07
C GLY A 565 -14.10 32.36 6.94
N LYS A 566 -14.17 31.30 6.14
CA LYS A 566 -15.37 30.47 5.99
C LYS A 566 -15.49 29.56 7.21
N THR A 567 -16.58 29.68 7.96
CA THR A 567 -16.87 28.77 9.06
C THR A 567 -17.47 27.50 8.48
N LEU A 568 -16.69 26.43 8.48
CA LEU A 568 -17.15 25.14 8.00
C LEU A 568 -17.95 24.40 9.07
N CYS A 569 -19.05 23.77 8.67
CA CYS A 569 -19.98 23.11 9.57
C CYS A 569 -20.27 21.65 9.18
N LEU A 570 -20.47 20.83 10.20
CA LEU A 570 -20.99 19.47 10.11
C LEU A 570 -22.25 19.34 10.95
N SER A 571 -23.18 18.49 10.53
CA SER A 571 -24.34 18.16 11.37
C SER A 571 -23.94 17.16 12.45
N CYS A 572 -24.36 17.39 13.69
CA CYS A 572 -24.26 16.40 14.77
C CYS A 572 -25.10 15.13 14.49
N GLN A 573 -26.09 15.23 13.60
CA GLN A 573 -27.04 14.17 13.30
C GLN A 573 -27.13 13.92 11.79
N SER A 574 -26.81 12.70 11.36
CA SER A 574 -26.79 12.32 9.93
C SER A 574 -28.14 12.52 9.23
N SER A 575 -29.25 12.25 9.94
CA SER A 575 -30.61 12.43 9.42
C SER A 575 -31.00 13.89 9.17
N ARG A 576 -30.27 14.86 9.76
CA ARG A 576 -30.57 16.29 9.69
C ARG A 576 -29.64 17.05 8.73
N VAL A 577 -28.71 16.37 8.07
CA VAL A 577 -27.70 17.00 7.19
C VAL A 577 -28.36 17.78 6.04
N SER A 578 -29.27 17.16 5.29
CA SER A 578 -29.94 17.84 4.17
C SER A 578 -30.72 19.06 4.67
N TRP A 579 -31.39 18.94 5.82
CA TRP A 579 -32.16 20.03 6.42
C TRP A 579 -31.30 21.27 6.65
N LEU A 580 -30.15 21.11 7.31
CA LEU A 580 -29.25 22.22 7.57
C LEU A 580 -28.66 22.80 6.28
N ILE A 581 -28.29 21.97 5.31
CA ILE A 581 -27.74 22.43 4.02
C ILE A 581 -28.79 23.23 3.23
N ASP A 582 -30.01 22.70 3.11
CA ASP A 582 -31.08 23.28 2.30
C ASP A 582 -31.55 24.62 2.89
N TRP A 583 -31.71 24.70 4.22
CA TRP A 583 -32.06 25.96 4.89
C TRP A 583 -30.91 26.96 4.90
N ASN A 584 -29.66 26.52 5.01
CA ASN A 584 -28.52 27.43 4.88
C ASN A 584 -28.43 28.04 3.48
N LYS A 585 -28.89 27.34 2.44
CA LYS A 585 -29.02 27.88 1.10
C LYS A 585 -30.11 28.95 1.02
N GLU A 586 -31.29 28.72 1.61
CA GLU A 586 -32.36 29.74 1.71
C GLU A 586 -31.86 31.00 2.43
N PHE A 587 -31.03 30.81 3.45
CA PHE A 587 -30.40 31.88 4.22
C PHE A 587 -29.16 32.49 3.55
N ARG A 588 -28.86 32.11 2.31
CA ARG A 588 -27.74 32.62 1.49
C ARG A 588 -26.37 32.46 2.16
N CYS A 589 -26.19 31.41 2.97
CA CYS A 589 -24.98 31.15 3.74
C CYS A 589 -24.54 32.36 4.60
N MET A 590 -25.51 33.05 5.22
CA MET A 590 -25.24 34.14 6.16
C MET A 590 -24.28 33.68 7.27
N ALA A 591 -23.57 34.60 7.90
CA ALA A 591 -22.56 34.32 8.93
C ALA A 591 -21.30 33.59 8.43
N ASN A 592 -21.09 33.53 7.11
CA ASN A 592 -20.04 32.73 6.47
C ASN A 592 -20.09 31.24 6.86
N LEU A 593 -21.29 30.70 7.16
CA LEU A 593 -21.50 29.29 7.50
C LEU A 593 -21.62 28.45 6.24
N TYR A 594 -20.76 27.46 6.08
CA TYR A 594 -20.75 26.55 4.94
C TYR A 594 -20.71 25.10 5.40
N PHE A 595 -21.61 24.28 4.89
CA PHE A 595 -21.69 22.88 5.29
C PHE A 595 -20.86 21.98 4.36
N VAL A 596 -20.23 20.96 4.95
CA VAL A 596 -19.63 19.85 4.18
C VAL A 596 -20.76 19.12 3.42
N PRO A 597 -20.57 18.67 2.15
CA PRO A 597 -21.63 18.04 1.37
C PRO A 597 -22.23 16.83 2.05
N LYS A 598 -23.54 16.62 1.87
CA LYS A 598 -24.28 15.49 2.44
C LYS A 598 -23.61 14.15 2.16
N SER A 599 -23.25 13.91 0.90
CA SER A 599 -22.61 12.67 0.46
C SER A 599 -21.27 12.41 1.17
N THR A 600 -20.51 13.46 1.44
CA THR A 600 -19.26 13.39 2.22
C THR A 600 -19.56 13.07 3.68
N GLN A 601 -20.53 13.74 4.31
CA GLN A 601 -20.91 13.46 5.71
C GLN A 601 -21.40 12.01 5.88
N GLU A 602 -22.23 11.52 4.96
CA GLU A 602 -22.71 10.13 4.95
C GLU A 602 -21.55 9.13 4.78
N ALA A 603 -20.59 9.43 3.90
CA ALA A 603 -19.40 8.60 3.70
C ALA A 603 -18.49 8.58 4.94
N ILE A 604 -18.34 9.71 5.64
CA ILE A 604 -17.60 9.77 6.92
C ILE A 604 -18.33 8.91 7.97
N CYS A 605 -19.64 9.08 8.13
CA CYS A 605 -20.44 8.31 9.09
C CYS A 605 -20.39 6.80 8.83
N SER A 606 -20.30 6.39 7.57
CA SER A 606 -20.24 4.99 7.14
C SER A 606 -18.83 4.39 7.17
N SER A 607 -17.79 5.20 7.45
CA SER A 607 -16.39 4.76 7.47
C SER A 607 -16.00 4.13 8.81
N SER A 608 -15.14 3.11 8.79
CA SER A 608 -14.52 2.57 10.01
C SER A 608 -13.63 3.60 10.71
N GLU A 609 -13.05 4.53 9.95
CA GLU A 609 -12.07 5.50 10.43
C GLU A 609 -12.69 6.85 10.84
N LYS A 610 -14.00 6.88 11.10
CA LYS A 610 -14.78 8.11 11.32
C LYS A 610 -14.20 8.98 12.43
N GLU A 611 -13.73 8.38 13.53
CA GLU A 611 -13.29 9.11 14.72
C GLU A 611 -12.01 9.90 14.45
N VAL A 612 -11.07 9.29 13.72
CA VAL A 612 -9.81 9.91 13.33
C VAL A 612 -10.05 11.06 12.36
N VAL A 613 -10.92 10.86 11.37
CA VAL A 613 -11.26 11.90 10.39
C VAL A 613 -12.03 13.05 11.04
N LEU A 614 -13.04 12.77 11.87
CA LEU A 614 -13.82 13.80 12.56
C LEU A 614 -12.96 14.62 13.51
N LYS A 615 -12.08 13.99 14.28
CA LYS A 615 -11.14 14.70 15.14
C LYS A 615 -10.23 15.63 14.34
N TRP A 616 -9.72 15.17 13.20
CA TRP A 616 -8.89 16.00 12.32
C TRP A 616 -9.66 17.17 11.71
N LEU A 617 -10.93 16.97 11.36
CA LEU A 617 -11.80 18.04 10.87
C LEU A 617 -12.13 19.08 11.96
N VAL A 618 -12.37 18.66 13.19
CA VAL A 618 -12.70 19.58 14.29
C VAL A 618 -11.45 20.35 14.74
N ASP A 619 -10.33 19.66 15.01
CA ASP A 619 -9.17 20.25 15.66
C ASP A 619 -8.29 21.04 14.64
N PRO A 620 -7.57 20.39 13.69
CA PRO A 620 -6.81 21.09 12.65
C PRO A 620 -7.60 21.95 11.65
N VAL A 621 -8.77 21.49 11.19
CA VAL A 621 -9.53 22.19 10.13
C VAL A 621 -10.49 23.24 10.72
N ASN A 622 -10.75 23.19 12.04
CA ASN A 622 -11.65 24.10 12.74
C ASN A 622 -13.11 24.01 12.26
N ILE A 623 -13.59 22.79 11.99
CA ILE A 623 -14.99 22.55 11.63
C ILE A 623 -15.88 22.57 12.88
N THR A 624 -16.96 23.34 12.84
CA THR A 624 -17.97 23.41 13.91
C THR A 624 -19.02 22.32 13.73
N LEU A 625 -19.29 21.56 14.79
CA LEU A 625 -20.39 20.61 14.84
C LEU A 625 -21.65 21.32 15.35
N LEU A 626 -22.75 21.25 14.59
CA LEU A 626 -23.99 21.92 14.91
C LEU A 626 -25.18 20.96 14.93
N THR A 627 -25.99 21.08 15.97
CA THR A 627 -27.38 20.64 16.00
C THR A 627 -28.30 21.65 15.30
N VAL A 628 -29.56 21.28 15.06
CA VAL A 628 -30.55 22.21 14.50
C VAL A 628 -30.79 23.39 15.45
N TYR A 629 -30.78 23.17 16.76
CA TYR A 629 -30.92 24.22 17.77
C TYR A 629 -29.73 25.19 17.75
N GLU A 630 -28.49 24.69 17.79
CA GLU A 630 -27.30 25.55 17.78
C GLU A 630 -27.20 26.37 16.49
N TYR A 631 -27.51 25.76 15.35
CA TYR A 631 -27.60 26.47 14.07
C TYR A 631 -28.69 27.56 14.11
N ALA A 632 -29.87 27.23 14.65
CA ALA A 632 -30.98 28.17 14.78
C ALA A 632 -30.64 29.37 15.68
N ASP A 633 -30.02 29.14 16.83
CA ASP A 633 -29.64 30.18 17.80
C ASP A 633 -28.54 31.08 17.21
N LEU A 634 -27.52 30.49 16.57
CA LEU A 634 -26.45 31.21 15.91
C LEU A 634 -27.00 32.11 14.80
N TYR A 635 -27.83 31.57 13.91
CA TYR A 635 -28.44 32.35 12.83
C TYR A 635 -29.39 33.42 13.36
N GLY A 636 -30.28 33.08 14.30
CA GLY A 636 -31.26 34.00 14.88
C GLY A 636 -30.61 35.23 15.54
N SER A 637 -29.43 35.06 16.16
CA SER A 637 -28.68 36.18 16.73
C SER A 637 -28.13 37.18 15.69
N GLN A 638 -27.93 36.74 14.45
CA GLN A 638 -27.30 37.51 13.38
C GLN A 638 -28.30 38.12 12.39
N VAL A 639 -29.45 37.47 12.20
CA VAL A 639 -30.54 37.99 11.36
C VAL A 639 -31.05 39.29 11.97
N SER A 640 -30.86 40.40 11.28
CA SER A 640 -31.21 41.71 11.87
C SER A 640 -31.75 42.76 10.92
N SER A 641 -31.73 42.55 9.60
CA SER A 641 -32.05 43.63 8.65
C SER A 641 -32.81 43.20 7.40
N ASP A 642 -32.82 41.93 7.02
CA ASP A 642 -33.52 41.47 5.80
C ASP A 642 -34.88 40.86 6.15
N ARG A 643 -35.96 41.57 5.79
CA ARG A 643 -37.35 41.15 5.96
C ARG A 643 -37.62 39.73 5.47
N LYS A 644 -37.11 39.37 4.28
CA LYS A 644 -37.37 38.03 3.69
C LYS A 644 -36.72 36.93 4.51
N LEU A 645 -35.53 37.19 5.05
CA LEU A 645 -34.78 36.22 5.85
C LEU A 645 -35.36 36.04 7.25
N VAL A 646 -35.92 37.10 7.83
CA VAL A 646 -36.68 37.02 9.10
C VAL A 646 -37.93 36.15 8.93
N ILE A 647 -38.67 36.34 7.85
CA ILE A 647 -39.85 35.51 7.54
C ILE A 647 -39.43 34.06 7.29
N ALA A 648 -38.39 33.84 6.47
CA ALA A 648 -37.86 32.50 6.22
C ALA A 648 -37.38 31.81 7.52
N TYR A 649 -36.82 32.55 8.48
CA TYR A 649 -36.44 32.02 9.80
C TYR A 649 -37.65 31.57 10.61
N ALA A 650 -38.77 32.29 10.53
CA ALA A 650 -40.04 31.87 11.14
C ALA A 650 -40.48 30.49 10.62
N HIS A 651 -40.46 30.33 9.29
CA HIS A 651 -40.80 29.06 8.64
C HIS A 651 -39.79 27.96 8.99
N PHE A 652 -38.51 28.28 9.12
CA PHE A 652 -37.50 27.32 9.55
C PHE A 652 -37.77 26.79 10.96
N LEU A 653 -38.08 27.66 11.93
CA LEU A 653 -38.42 27.23 13.29
C LEU A 653 -39.71 26.41 13.30
N TYR A 654 -40.75 26.87 12.58
CA TYR A 654 -42.02 26.17 12.46
C TYR A 654 -41.86 24.77 11.88
N HIS A 655 -41.20 24.63 10.74
CA HIS A 655 -41.02 23.33 10.12
C HIS A 655 -40.03 22.43 10.86
N SER A 656 -39.02 23.02 11.54
CA SER A 656 -38.12 22.25 12.41
C SER A 656 -38.86 21.70 13.62
N PHE A 657 -39.84 22.44 14.15
CA PHE A 657 -40.74 21.96 15.20
C PHE A 657 -41.63 20.82 14.70
N LEU A 658 -42.34 21.02 13.57
CA LEU A 658 -43.25 20.01 13.01
C LEU A 658 -42.58 18.68 12.65
N LYS A 659 -41.29 18.70 12.35
CA LYS A 659 -40.52 17.49 12.02
C LYS A 659 -39.84 16.86 13.24
N ASP A 660 -40.09 17.37 14.45
CA ASP A 660 -39.43 16.97 15.70
C ASP A 660 -37.90 17.15 15.66
N TYR A 661 -37.43 18.24 15.03
CA TYR A 661 -36.00 18.58 14.97
C TYR A 661 -35.63 19.55 16.09
N LEU A 662 -36.62 20.27 16.61
CA LEU A 662 -36.55 21.12 17.80
C LEU A 662 -37.67 20.71 18.75
N SER A 663 -37.36 20.64 20.04
CA SER A 663 -38.34 20.42 21.11
C SER A 663 -39.12 21.69 21.44
N ASP A 664 -40.26 21.54 22.13
CA ASP A 664 -41.08 22.69 22.61
C ASP A 664 -40.25 23.72 23.39
N ARG A 665 -39.31 23.24 24.23
CA ARG A 665 -38.44 24.11 25.04
C ARG A 665 -37.45 24.89 24.19
N GLU A 666 -36.84 24.24 23.20
CA GLU A 666 -35.90 24.87 22.27
C GLU A 666 -36.60 25.89 21.39
N VAL A 667 -37.79 25.56 20.89
CA VAL A 667 -38.62 26.47 20.09
C VAL A 667 -39.08 27.67 20.92
N ALA A 668 -39.53 27.49 22.16
CA ALA A 668 -39.88 28.61 23.04
C ALA A 668 -38.70 29.55 23.28
N SER A 669 -37.50 29.01 23.53
CA SER A 669 -36.26 29.78 23.69
C SER A 669 -35.91 30.58 22.42
N LEU A 670 -35.95 29.94 21.25
CA LEU A 670 -35.62 30.58 19.97
C LEU A 670 -36.66 31.63 19.56
N ARG A 671 -37.96 31.35 19.73
CA ARG A 671 -39.05 32.30 19.45
C ARG A 671 -38.93 33.55 20.32
N ALA A 672 -38.55 33.42 21.60
CA ALA A 672 -38.36 34.57 22.49
C ALA A 672 -37.28 35.54 21.98
N LYS A 673 -36.20 35.02 21.39
CA LYS A 673 -35.08 35.82 20.83
C LYS A 673 -35.28 36.25 19.38
N MET A 674 -36.20 35.59 18.67
CA MET A 674 -36.40 35.77 17.24
C MET A 674 -36.85 37.21 16.89
N PRO A 675 -36.29 37.83 15.83
CA PRO A 675 -36.79 39.09 15.29
C PRO A 675 -38.08 38.89 14.47
N PHE A 676 -38.90 39.94 14.36
CA PHE A 676 -40.18 39.95 13.64
C PHE A 676 -40.24 41.08 12.63
N VAL A 677 -41.03 40.90 11.57
CA VAL A 677 -41.34 41.96 10.60
C VAL A 677 -42.67 42.60 10.99
N ASP A 678 -42.66 43.90 11.28
CA ASP A 678 -43.88 44.62 11.61
C ASP A 678 -44.74 44.91 10.35
N SER A 679 -45.94 45.48 10.54
CA SER A 679 -46.83 45.86 9.44
C SER A 679 -46.30 46.96 8.51
N TYR A 680 -45.18 47.60 8.86
CA TYR A 680 -44.46 48.55 8.01
C TYR A 680 -43.27 47.92 7.28
N GLY A 681 -42.98 46.65 7.52
CA GLY A 681 -41.84 45.94 6.95
C GLY A 681 -40.53 46.15 7.71
N HIS A 682 -40.55 46.76 8.89
CA HIS A 682 -39.38 46.93 9.75
C HIS A 682 -39.11 45.69 10.58
N VAL A 683 -37.82 45.40 10.82
CA VAL A 683 -37.39 44.28 11.65
C VAL A 683 -37.31 44.73 13.12
N ILE A 684 -38.13 44.12 13.98
CA ILE A 684 -38.22 44.39 15.42
C ILE A 684 -37.63 43.23 16.21
N LYS A 685 -36.67 43.52 17.10
CA LYS A 685 -35.98 42.51 17.93
C LYS A 685 -36.57 42.37 19.33
N GLU A 686 -37.04 43.47 19.90
CA GLU A 686 -37.58 43.51 21.26
C GLU A 686 -39.09 43.76 21.20
N ARG A 687 -39.85 42.96 21.95
CA ARG A 687 -41.31 43.04 22.00
C ARG A 687 -41.82 42.45 23.30
N ASN A 688 -42.99 42.93 23.73
CA ASN A 688 -43.72 42.34 24.84
C ASN A 688 -44.69 41.25 24.37
N ALA A 689 -45.33 41.46 23.22
CA ALA A 689 -46.28 40.53 22.62
C ALA A 689 -46.47 40.80 21.12
N VAL A 690 -47.15 39.88 20.44
CA VAL A 690 -47.33 39.87 18.98
C VAL A 690 -48.82 39.94 18.65
N LEU A 691 -49.20 40.81 17.70
CA LEU A 691 -50.57 40.94 17.20
C LEU A 691 -50.72 40.29 15.83
N VAL A 692 -51.89 39.70 15.59
CA VAL A 692 -52.31 39.27 14.24
C VAL A 692 -52.32 40.48 13.28
N PRO A 693 -51.92 40.31 12.00
CA PRO A 693 -51.95 41.37 11.01
C PRO A 693 -53.32 42.06 10.90
N ALA A 694 -53.30 43.36 10.64
CA ALA A 694 -54.50 44.20 10.61
C ALA A 694 -55.61 43.70 9.66
N SER A 695 -55.25 43.14 8.50
CA SER A 695 -56.19 42.66 7.49
C SER A 695 -57.06 41.48 7.94
N GLU A 696 -56.56 40.64 8.85
CA GLU A 696 -57.31 39.48 9.35
C GLU A 696 -57.76 39.63 10.81
N SER A 697 -57.41 40.73 11.45
CA SER A 697 -57.68 40.94 12.86
C SER A 697 -59.07 41.51 13.14
N LYS A 698 -59.68 40.99 14.20
CA LYS A 698 -60.89 41.52 14.82
C LYS A 698 -60.65 42.87 15.52
N TRP A 699 -59.44 43.13 16.06
CA TRP A 699 -59.16 44.38 16.76
C TRP A 699 -59.23 45.60 15.83
N VAL A 700 -58.85 45.47 14.55
CA VAL A 700 -59.02 46.54 13.55
C VAL A 700 -60.48 46.82 13.30
N GLN A 701 -61.31 45.78 13.16
CA GLN A 701 -62.75 45.92 12.93
C GLN A 701 -63.43 46.68 14.08
N LEU A 702 -62.95 46.50 15.32
CA LEU A 702 -63.53 47.12 16.51
C LEU A 702 -62.91 48.49 16.84
N ILE A 703 -61.60 48.69 16.73
CA ILE A 703 -60.88 49.87 17.25
C ILE A 703 -60.40 50.80 16.12
N GLY A 704 -60.22 50.29 14.90
CA GLY A 704 -59.78 51.04 13.72
C GLY A 704 -58.27 51.24 13.62
N SER A 705 -57.61 51.67 14.70
CA SER A 705 -56.15 51.90 14.73
C SER A 705 -55.49 51.11 15.86
N ASN A 706 -54.27 50.60 15.63
CA ASN A 706 -53.53 49.77 16.59
C ASN A 706 -53.23 50.54 17.89
N PRO A 707 -53.90 50.20 19.01
CA PRO A 707 -53.77 50.95 20.25
C PRO A 707 -52.58 50.48 21.11
N TRP A 708 -51.92 49.36 20.77
CA TRP A 708 -50.83 48.76 21.57
C TRP A 708 -49.42 49.23 21.17
N ARG A 709 -49.29 50.14 20.21
CA ARG A 709 -47.98 50.64 19.73
C ARG A 709 -47.11 51.25 20.83
N GLY A 710 -47.73 51.87 21.83
CA GLY A 710 -47.03 52.47 22.97
C GLY A 710 -46.58 51.46 24.03
N GLU A 711 -47.01 50.20 23.95
CA GLU A 711 -46.75 49.13 24.94
C GLU A 711 -45.76 48.07 24.41
N SER A 712 -45.02 48.38 23.34
CA SER A 712 -44.06 47.48 22.67
C SER A 712 -44.67 46.19 22.12
N TYR A 713 -45.93 46.23 21.70
CA TYR A 713 -46.54 45.15 20.92
C TYR A 713 -46.16 45.29 19.45
N VAL A 714 -45.87 44.16 18.80
CA VAL A 714 -45.53 44.14 17.38
C VAL A 714 -46.71 43.60 16.59
N GLU A 715 -47.25 44.42 15.71
CA GLU A 715 -48.22 44.01 14.70
C GLU A 715 -47.50 43.33 13.54
N LEU A 716 -47.78 42.05 13.31
CA LEU A 716 -47.14 41.30 12.23
C LEU A 716 -47.50 41.88 10.87
N GLY A 717 -46.52 41.88 9.97
CA GLY A 717 -46.75 42.17 8.55
C GLY A 717 -47.62 41.12 7.85
N GLU A 718 -48.25 41.52 6.76
CA GLU A 718 -49.10 40.63 5.96
C GLU A 718 -48.32 39.46 5.35
N ASP A 719 -46.98 39.55 5.25
CA ASP A 719 -46.17 38.44 4.71
C ASP A 719 -46.28 37.15 5.54
N TYR A 720 -46.66 37.26 6.82
CA TYR A 720 -46.88 36.09 7.68
C TYR A 720 -48.21 35.37 7.36
N LEU A 721 -49.08 35.98 6.55
CA LEU A 721 -50.33 35.41 6.03
C LEU A 721 -50.15 34.69 4.69
N ASP A 722 -49.03 34.94 4.02
CA ASP A 722 -48.79 34.38 2.69
C ASP A 722 -48.32 32.92 2.80
N PRO A 723 -48.75 32.03 1.88
CA PRO A 723 -48.16 30.71 1.77
C PRO A 723 -46.65 30.82 1.49
N GLY A 724 -45.84 30.17 2.34
CA GLY A 724 -44.38 30.13 2.19
C GLY A 724 -43.94 28.82 1.55
N TYR A 725 -42.98 28.89 0.61
CA TYR A 725 -42.26 27.72 0.09
C TYR A 725 -40.75 27.92 0.25
N PHE A 726 -40.15 27.19 1.18
CA PHE A 726 -38.74 27.31 1.56
C PHE A 726 -38.13 25.92 1.74
N ALA A 727 -36.92 25.70 1.22
CA ALA A 727 -36.16 24.45 1.39
C ALA A 727 -36.98 23.18 1.08
N GLY A 728 -37.87 23.25 0.08
CA GLY A 728 -38.74 22.14 -0.32
C GLY A 728 -39.98 21.90 0.56
N THR A 729 -40.24 22.78 1.54
CA THR A 729 -41.40 22.69 2.45
C THR A 729 -42.39 23.84 2.23
N SER A 730 -43.68 23.54 2.31
CA SER A 730 -44.77 24.51 2.17
C SER A 730 -45.49 24.75 3.49
N THR A 731 -45.78 26.01 3.81
CA THR A 731 -46.67 26.41 4.91
C THR A 731 -47.94 27.03 4.33
N GLU A 732 -49.11 26.69 4.88
CA GLU A 732 -50.35 27.40 4.55
C GLU A 732 -50.44 28.71 5.32
N GLY A 733 -50.99 29.75 4.68
CA GLY A 733 -50.88 31.15 5.11
C GLY A 733 -51.22 31.49 6.56
N LYS A 734 -52.09 30.74 7.24
CA LYS A 734 -52.51 31.05 8.63
C LYS A 734 -51.83 30.22 9.71
N GLN A 735 -51.17 29.13 9.34
CA GLN A 735 -50.59 28.19 10.33
C GLN A 735 -49.43 28.81 11.10
N LEU A 736 -48.73 29.75 10.48
CA LEU A 736 -47.59 30.42 11.10
C LEU A 736 -48.02 31.36 12.25
N LEU A 737 -49.21 31.96 12.18
CA LEU A 737 -49.70 32.86 13.22
C LEU A 737 -49.91 32.15 14.57
N GLU A 738 -50.47 30.94 14.53
CA GLU A 738 -50.66 30.11 15.73
C GLU A 738 -49.32 29.73 16.35
N PHE A 739 -48.36 29.33 15.51
CA PHE A 739 -47.00 29.02 15.95
C PHE A 739 -46.26 30.22 16.55
N LEU A 740 -46.50 31.44 16.04
CA LEU A 740 -45.88 32.67 16.53
C LEU A 740 -46.58 33.26 17.77
N GLU A 741 -47.64 32.61 18.28
CA GLU A 741 -48.43 33.08 19.41
C GLU A 741 -49.02 34.49 19.17
N ALA A 742 -49.36 34.79 17.91
CA ALA A 742 -49.97 36.05 17.53
C ALA A 742 -51.38 36.16 18.14
N SER A 743 -51.60 37.20 18.95
CA SER A 743 -52.84 37.39 19.70
C SER A 743 -53.80 38.33 18.98
N ASP A 744 -55.09 38.10 19.16
CA ASP A 744 -56.19 38.95 18.67
C ASP A 744 -57.28 39.05 19.74
N ILE A 745 -58.21 40.01 19.61
CA ILE A 745 -59.37 40.08 20.51
C ILE A 745 -60.27 38.86 20.28
N PRO A 746 -60.79 38.21 21.34
CA PRO A 746 -60.91 38.71 22.72
C PRO A 746 -59.75 38.32 23.67
N HIS A 747 -58.71 37.64 23.20
CA HIS A 747 -57.70 37.01 24.07
C HIS A 747 -56.53 37.91 24.45
N ILE A 748 -56.48 39.13 23.92
CA ILE A 748 -55.49 40.15 24.26
C ILE A 748 -56.03 41.14 25.29
N SER A 749 -55.20 41.61 26.23
CA SER A 749 -55.58 42.69 27.14
C SER A 749 -55.64 44.05 26.43
N PRO A 750 -56.70 44.87 26.60
CA PRO A 750 -56.74 46.22 26.05
C PRO A 750 -55.70 47.12 26.71
N PRO A 751 -55.22 48.17 26.02
CA PRO A 751 -54.44 49.21 26.68
C PRO A 751 -55.34 50.03 27.62
N ASP A 752 -54.78 50.65 28.65
CA ASP A 752 -55.52 51.55 29.56
C ASP A 752 -55.79 52.91 28.91
N ALA A 753 -56.60 52.89 27.84
CA ALA A 753 -56.97 54.04 27.03
C ALA A 753 -58.42 53.91 26.54
N GLY A 754 -59.02 55.03 26.14
CA GLY A 754 -60.33 55.02 25.50
C GLY A 754 -60.25 54.50 24.06
N ILE A 755 -61.20 53.67 23.65
CA ILE A 755 -61.33 53.24 22.25
C ILE A 755 -62.27 54.23 21.51
N PRO A 756 -61.85 54.87 20.41
CA PRO A 756 -62.66 55.87 19.71
C PRO A 756 -64.05 55.35 19.32
N THR A 757 -64.14 54.07 18.95
CA THR A 757 -65.36 53.43 18.48
C THR A 757 -66.45 53.31 19.54
N ALA A 758 -66.11 53.34 20.83
CA ALA A 758 -67.12 53.36 21.89
C ALA A 758 -67.92 54.68 21.92
N SER A 759 -67.39 55.77 21.36
CA SER A 759 -68.11 57.05 21.27
C SER A 759 -69.11 57.12 20.09
N THR A 760 -69.16 56.08 19.25
CA THR A 760 -69.96 56.04 18.02
C THR A 760 -70.90 54.83 17.99
N PRO A 761 -72.00 54.89 17.23
CA PRO A 761 -72.88 53.75 16.97
C PRO A 761 -72.13 52.47 16.53
N LEU A 762 -72.18 51.40 17.32
CA LEU A 762 -71.58 50.11 16.93
C LEU A 762 -72.55 49.27 16.08
N THR A 763 -71.98 48.54 15.12
CA THR A 763 -72.71 47.48 14.41
C THR A 763 -73.05 46.34 15.38
N LYS A 764 -74.07 45.54 15.04
CA LYS A 764 -74.45 44.34 15.81
C LYS A 764 -73.26 43.42 16.07
N GLN A 765 -72.42 43.19 15.06
CA GLN A 765 -71.26 42.30 15.13
C GLN A 765 -70.18 42.85 16.07
N ASN A 766 -69.82 44.14 15.92
CA ASN A 766 -68.80 44.77 16.77
C ASN A 766 -69.26 44.92 18.23
N ALA A 767 -70.55 45.14 18.46
CA ALA A 767 -71.11 45.16 19.82
C ALA A 767 -70.95 43.79 20.50
N PHE A 768 -71.22 42.69 19.80
CA PHE A 768 -70.98 41.34 20.36
C PHE A 768 -69.49 41.04 20.54
N LEU A 769 -68.65 41.44 19.59
CA LEU A 769 -67.20 41.29 19.71
C LEU A 769 -66.63 42.03 20.93
N LEU A 770 -67.11 43.25 21.19
CA LEU A 770 -66.76 44.03 22.39
C LEU A 770 -67.21 43.30 23.67
N LEU A 771 -68.42 42.74 23.69
CA LEU A 771 -68.94 41.99 24.83
C LEU A 771 -68.19 40.66 25.04
N ASP A 772 -67.84 39.93 23.97
CA ASP A 772 -66.97 38.75 24.03
C ASP A 772 -65.59 39.10 24.60
N TRP A 773 -65.06 40.28 24.26
CA TRP A 773 -63.81 40.77 24.83
C TRP A 773 -63.93 41.05 26.33
N ILE A 774 -64.98 41.76 26.75
CA ILE A 774 -65.25 42.00 28.18
C ILE A 774 -65.41 40.68 28.94
N ARG A 775 -66.10 39.68 28.35
CA ARG A 775 -66.27 38.34 28.92
C ARG A 775 -64.92 37.68 29.22
N GLU A 776 -64.01 37.65 28.25
CA GLU A 776 -62.68 37.06 28.45
C GLU A 776 -61.83 37.88 29.44
N LEU A 777 -61.91 39.21 29.41
CA LEU A 777 -61.20 40.05 30.39
C LEU A 777 -61.68 39.80 31.82
N LYS A 778 -62.99 39.59 32.02
CA LYS A 778 -63.55 39.19 33.33
C LYS A 778 -63.00 37.84 33.79
N ARG A 779 -62.78 36.89 32.88
CA ARG A 779 -62.15 35.59 33.22
C ARG A 779 -60.68 35.76 33.59
N SER A 780 -59.98 36.68 32.93
CA SER A 780 -58.55 36.97 33.18
C SER A 780 -58.27 37.82 34.43
N GLY A 781 -59.30 38.49 34.98
CA GLY A 781 -59.25 39.14 36.30
C GLY A 781 -58.83 40.62 36.33
N SER A 782 -58.57 41.26 35.18
CA SER A 782 -58.21 42.68 35.12
C SER A 782 -58.84 43.38 33.91
N ILE A 783 -59.61 44.45 34.17
CA ILE A 783 -60.11 45.35 33.11
C ILE A 783 -59.56 46.75 33.38
N PRO A 784 -58.79 47.35 32.45
CA PRO A 784 -58.24 48.69 32.63
C PRO A 784 -59.32 49.75 32.85
N SER A 785 -59.03 50.69 33.76
CA SER A 785 -60.01 51.66 34.25
C SER A 785 -60.50 52.62 33.16
N LYS A 786 -59.60 53.17 32.34
CA LYS A 786 -59.94 54.13 31.28
C LYS A 786 -60.67 53.45 30.12
N PHE A 787 -60.26 52.23 29.80
CA PHE A 787 -60.95 51.38 28.82
C PHE A 787 -62.41 51.11 29.26
N MET A 788 -62.60 50.72 30.53
CA MET A 788 -63.92 50.48 31.09
C MET A 788 -64.79 51.75 31.11
N THR A 789 -64.25 52.87 31.61
CA THR A 789 -64.99 54.16 31.63
C THR A 789 -65.41 54.58 30.23
N CYS A 790 -64.54 54.42 29.23
CA CYS A 790 -64.85 54.75 27.84
C CYS A 790 -66.02 53.91 27.30
N ILE A 791 -66.07 52.61 27.61
CA ILE A 791 -67.16 51.73 27.18
C ILE A 791 -68.46 52.06 27.93
N LYS A 792 -68.40 52.35 29.22
CA LYS A 792 -69.57 52.69 30.04
C LYS A 792 -70.27 53.96 29.59
N GLU A 793 -69.49 55.01 29.32
CA GLU A 793 -69.98 56.35 28.97
C GLU A 793 -70.14 56.55 27.45
N GLY A 794 -69.63 55.64 26.63
CA GLY A 794 -69.66 55.73 25.18
C GLY A 794 -71.04 55.45 24.58
N SER A 795 -71.52 56.30 23.67
CA SER A 795 -72.85 56.19 23.05
C SER A 795 -72.91 55.16 21.90
N TRP A 796 -72.52 53.92 22.17
CA TRP A 796 -72.42 52.86 21.16
C TRP A 796 -73.59 51.87 21.16
N LEU A 797 -74.35 51.78 22.25
CA LEU A 797 -75.41 50.79 22.44
C LEU A 797 -76.71 51.26 21.80
N LYS A 798 -77.28 50.44 20.91
CA LYS A 798 -78.51 50.77 20.19
C LYS A 798 -79.73 50.58 21.09
N ILE A 799 -80.51 51.64 21.23
CA ILE A 799 -81.70 51.70 22.08
C ILE A 799 -82.92 52.17 21.30
N THR A 800 -84.09 51.88 21.81
CA THR A 800 -85.37 52.43 21.38
C THR A 800 -85.92 53.32 22.48
N MET A 801 -86.22 54.58 22.16
CA MET A 801 -86.80 55.56 23.06
C MET A 801 -88.10 56.09 22.43
N ASN A 802 -89.24 55.90 23.08
CA ASN A 802 -90.57 56.26 22.55
C ASN A 802 -90.83 55.78 21.11
N GLY A 803 -90.41 54.55 20.79
CA GLY A 803 -90.57 53.97 19.45
C GLY A 803 -89.60 54.49 18.38
N SER A 804 -88.71 55.43 18.72
CA SER A 804 -87.67 55.94 17.82
C SER A 804 -86.31 55.28 18.12
N PRO A 805 -85.56 54.83 17.10
CA PRO A 805 -84.24 54.24 17.29
C PRO A 805 -83.20 55.33 17.63
N GLY A 806 -82.28 55.02 18.53
CA GLY A 806 -81.19 55.90 18.93
C GLY A 806 -79.99 55.12 19.49
N TYR A 807 -78.97 55.85 19.92
CA TYR A 807 -77.79 55.28 20.57
C TYR A 807 -77.50 56.03 21.87
N LYS A 808 -77.21 55.28 22.94
CA LYS A 808 -76.95 55.84 24.27
C LYS A 808 -75.79 55.12 24.96
N PRO A 809 -75.19 55.74 26.00
CA PRO A 809 -74.24 55.07 26.87
C PRO A 809 -74.87 53.83 27.53
N PRO A 810 -74.15 52.70 27.64
CA PRO A 810 -74.56 51.59 28.47
C PRO A 810 -74.96 52.00 29.89
N SER A 811 -74.22 52.91 30.53
CA SER A 811 -74.52 53.47 31.86
C SER A 811 -75.88 54.20 31.96
N GLN A 812 -76.48 54.54 30.82
CA GLN A 812 -77.77 55.21 30.72
C GLN A 812 -78.86 54.32 30.10
N SER A 813 -78.57 53.05 29.80
CA SER A 813 -79.44 52.16 29.03
C SER A 813 -80.02 51.02 29.87
N PHE A 814 -81.20 50.53 29.50
CA PHE A 814 -81.92 49.49 30.23
C PHE A 814 -82.20 48.24 29.38
N LEU A 815 -82.11 47.04 29.97
CA LEU A 815 -82.49 45.78 29.32
C LEU A 815 -83.58 45.05 30.12
N LEU A 816 -84.80 44.98 29.55
CA LEU A 816 -85.91 44.20 30.10
C LEU A 816 -85.76 42.71 29.76
N THR A 817 -85.37 41.89 30.74
CA THR A 817 -85.38 40.42 30.60
C THR A 817 -86.78 39.87 30.84
N SER A 818 -87.42 39.29 29.82
CA SER A 818 -88.78 38.75 29.87
C SER A 818 -88.94 37.43 30.65
N LEU A 819 -88.07 37.13 31.61
CA LEU A 819 -88.01 35.82 32.27
C LEU A 819 -88.24 35.83 33.79
N ASN A 820 -88.55 36.99 34.39
CA ASN A 820 -89.07 37.04 35.76
C ASN A 820 -90.36 37.87 35.80
N THR A 821 -91.48 37.15 35.91
CA THR A 821 -92.85 37.63 36.14
C THR A 821 -93.07 38.28 37.51
N SER A 822 -92.06 38.97 38.05
CA SER A 822 -92.11 39.69 39.34
C SER A 822 -91.46 41.08 39.31
N SER A 823 -91.03 41.58 38.15
CA SER A 823 -90.45 42.92 38.03
C SER A 823 -91.51 43.96 37.64
N ASN A 824 -91.58 45.04 38.44
CA ASN A 824 -92.64 46.05 38.53
C ASN A 824 -92.81 46.98 37.30
N TRP A 825 -92.35 46.58 36.12
CA TRP A 825 -92.32 47.42 34.92
C TRP A 825 -93.64 47.39 34.12
N GLY A 826 -94.32 46.24 34.09
CA GLY A 826 -95.57 46.07 33.37
C GLY A 826 -96.72 46.96 33.87
N TYR A 827 -96.68 47.37 35.13
CA TYR A 827 -97.71 48.23 35.73
C TYR A 827 -97.45 49.73 35.56
N ILE A 828 -96.18 50.14 35.38
CA ILE A 828 -95.79 51.56 35.28
C ILE A 828 -95.95 52.09 33.84
N LEU A 829 -95.70 51.27 32.81
CA LEU A 829 -95.83 51.66 31.41
C LEU A 829 -97.29 51.78 30.91
N GLN A 830 -98.28 51.28 31.66
CA GLN A 830 -99.70 51.34 31.29
C GLN A 830 -100.48 52.53 31.88
N ASN A 831 -99.92 53.28 32.85
CA ASN A 831 -100.58 54.46 33.43
C ASN A 831 -100.00 55.76 32.84
N GLY A 832 -100.67 56.29 31.81
CA GLY A 832 -100.30 57.53 31.14
C GLY A 832 -100.44 58.75 32.06
N SER A 833 -99.32 59.28 32.56
CA SER A 833 -99.18 60.69 32.99
C SER A 833 -97.74 61.14 33.31
N VAL A 834 -96.73 60.26 33.27
CA VAL A 834 -95.31 60.68 33.35
C VAL A 834 -94.55 60.05 32.17
N LEU A 835 -94.23 60.88 31.17
CA LEU A 835 -93.32 60.50 30.08
C LEU A 835 -91.90 60.46 30.65
N VAL A 836 -91.50 59.32 31.21
CA VAL A 836 -90.08 59.05 31.47
C VAL A 836 -89.52 58.39 30.21
N ASP A 837 -88.64 59.10 29.53
CA ASP A 837 -87.95 58.63 28.34
C ASP A 837 -86.91 57.57 28.74
N ILE A 838 -87.32 56.30 28.80
CA ILE A 838 -86.44 55.19 29.22
C ILE A 838 -85.79 54.57 27.97
N PRO A 839 -84.46 54.68 27.79
CA PRO A 839 -83.76 54.11 26.65
C PRO A 839 -83.57 52.59 26.82
N LEU A 840 -84.44 51.81 26.16
CA LEU A 840 -84.41 50.35 26.20
C LEU A 840 -83.52 49.78 25.09
N ILE A 841 -82.67 48.79 25.38
CA ILE A 841 -81.86 48.12 24.34
C ILE A 841 -82.77 47.54 23.24
N GLU A 842 -82.45 47.83 21.98
CA GLU A 842 -83.25 47.42 20.82
C GLU A 842 -83.07 45.92 20.51
N GLN A 843 -83.96 45.09 21.06
CA GLN A 843 -83.92 43.63 20.87
C GLN A 843 -84.15 43.18 19.41
N SER A 844 -84.84 43.96 18.58
CA SER A 844 -84.99 43.68 17.14
C SER A 844 -83.66 43.76 16.39
N PHE A 845 -82.77 44.65 16.81
CA PHE A 845 -81.44 44.81 16.20
C PHE A 845 -80.48 43.70 16.68
N TYR A 846 -80.35 43.51 17.99
CA TYR A 846 -79.40 42.53 18.54
C TYR A 846 -79.92 41.07 18.52
N GLY A 847 -81.24 40.86 18.52
CA GLY A 847 -81.88 39.55 18.66
C GLY A 847 -81.76 38.98 20.07
N HIS A 848 -82.32 37.78 20.32
CA HIS A 848 -82.29 37.13 21.64
C HIS A 848 -80.89 36.88 22.20
N LYS A 849 -79.86 36.81 21.33
CA LYS A 849 -78.45 36.61 21.69
C LYS A 849 -77.92 37.66 22.69
N ILE A 850 -78.44 38.89 22.68
CA ILE A 850 -78.00 39.93 23.62
C ILE A 850 -78.24 39.56 25.09
N ASN A 851 -79.26 38.73 25.35
CA ASN A 851 -79.58 38.27 26.70
C ASN A 851 -78.53 37.28 27.25
N GLU A 852 -77.76 36.63 26.38
CA GLU A 852 -76.63 35.77 26.78
C GLU A 852 -75.45 36.58 27.33
N TYR A 853 -75.43 37.91 27.13
CA TYR A 853 -74.37 38.82 27.60
C TYR A 853 -74.76 39.61 28.86
N ARG A 854 -75.69 39.10 29.65
CA ARG A 854 -76.24 39.80 30.84
C ARG A 854 -75.16 40.32 31.79
N GLU A 855 -74.19 39.47 32.09
CA GLU A 855 -73.14 39.80 33.07
C GLU A 855 -72.13 40.80 32.50
N GLU A 856 -71.84 40.76 31.21
CA GLU A 856 -71.01 41.73 30.50
C GLU A 856 -71.72 43.08 30.39
N LEU A 857 -73.01 43.09 30.03
CA LEU A 857 -73.86 44.28 29.96
C LEU A 857 -73.97 44.98 31.32
N LYS A 858 -74.18 44.21 32.41
CA LYS A 858 -74.15 44.74 33.78
C LYS A 858 -72.78 45.34 34.12
N THR A 859 -71.71 44.70 33.65
CA THR A 859 -70.33 45.16 33.89
C THR A 859 -70.05 46.50 33.22
N VAL A 860 -70.60 46.73 32.02
CA VAL A 860 -70.54 48.01 31.31
C VAL A 860 -71.63 49.00 31.72
N GLY A 861 -72.41 48.71 32.77
CA GLY A 861 -73.33 49.69 33.37
C GLY A 861 -74.76 49.67 32.84
N VAL A 862 -75.15 48.69 32.01
CA VAL A 862 -76.57 48.50 31.65
C VAL A 862 -77.36 48.13 32.88
N MET A 863 -78.48 48.82 33.06
CA MET A 863 -79.39 48.63 34.18
C MET A 863 -80.47 47.60 33.85
N PHE A 864 -80.77 46.73 34.81
CA PHE A 864 -81.79 45.68 34.67
C PHE A 864 -83.01 45.94 35.58
N GLU A 865 -82.87 46.84 36.55
CA GLU A 865 -83.92 47.23 37.49
C GLU A 865 -84.02 48.76 37.60
N TYR A 866 -85.22 49.29 37.88
CA TYR A 866 -85.44 50.75 37.98
C TYR A 866 -84.69 51.38 39.17
N GLY A 867 -84.37 50.60 40.21
CA GLY A 867 -83.59 51.08 41.37
C GLY A 867 -82.09 51.26 41.09
N GLU A 868 -81.62 50.87 39.90
CA GLU A 868 -80.24 51.06 39.46
C GLU A 868 -80.03 52.38 38.68
N ALA A 869 -81.13 53.13 38.43
CA ALA A 869 -81.21 54.37 37.64
C ALA A 869 -80.69 55.65 38.32
#